data_AF-A0A9D8BCA6-F1
#
_entry.id   AF-A0A9D8BCA6-F1
#
_cell.length_a   1.000
_cell.length_b   1.000
_cell.length_c   1.000
_cell.angle_alpha   90.00
_cell.angle_beta   90.00
_cell.angle_gamma   90.00
#
_symmetry.space_group_name_H-M   'P 1'
#
loop_
_entity.id
_entity.type
_entity.pdbx_description
1 polymer ?
#
loop_
_entity_poly.entity_id
_entity_poly.type
_entity_poly.pdbx_seq_one_letter_code
_entity_poly.pdbx_strand_id
1 'polypeptide(L)'
;MKLSRERLLFSLALIITAATAFRCSVNKNTFVNRTYHGMTAKYNGYFNANELLTMATVNYEKNRKEDFYEWLPILFTPTKEESKSMHSAIDTAIKKCTKVIQNHAMPSAEGNKEAEYNPWIDENWLTVGKAYFYRGDYDKSFKNFQFTKRFFAKDPSKYVAELWIARIFLEQKRLTEAKVLLDELQETAVVQRKKSGFSRLFNKNKVSKTDKDFVPEMNAKIQYDVYRTRAELYLQKNQPEEVIFPLTQAVNRCPNKRERARLSFILGQMYLANNRLDSARIAFKKSISSAADYDIAFNGKLNYAVLGISDNDQKLLDKMLRDEKNAEYKDQIYYTKAQMELGRGNTPIAKAYYTLSAFYSTKNQRQKALSYERLGDISFQEKSYVSAQKYYDSCAKSMPKNYPNAEGIISKAAKLASLVNAVEIAYYEDSVQRIAKMDEKPQTAFIKSVIKQLKEEAQRKKELEAAKLRALQEQANVGSQFGNGSKWIFNNEKLRQQGFDEFRKMWGDRKNEDDWRRSNKLSSGDNAFTKEPNDSLALPLTQTEEGPDTLDVETLRKRLPLSDSAYAASILREIEARYTAGNLFKELLNEPTLAAAEFKRVLDENTRNITDLSSAFQLYRINESSGQSQVYRTHIITHYPKSDIANYLLDPDFFEKQKAASIQAEKDYLTALHEYEMLDYKKTFELTEKVINTDRNNAFRAEYLLLNILSFGQITSDKKLLIPRLNQLIEEKPGSTQAMKAKELLEILAKGVSAFTPYQAKSNGMFTFNDSVTQLVLILPNLEVEDDFDNLKIAVSDFTTKLFKKSKFKITAALTLKGASLLLVADFKSVKLARDFVNTYKASGEDLGEYQKNTCLIITQENLKKLIESDNFEEYSTFHDLNY
;
A
#
# COMPACT_ATOMS: atom_id res chain seq x y z
N MET A 1 70.62 47.15 47.62
CA MET A 1 69.39 46.40 47.25
C MET A 1 68.86 46.68 45.84
N LYS A 2 69.01 47.87 45.23
CA LYS A 2 68.53 48.13 43.84
C LYS A 2 69.31 47.34 42.76
N LEU A 3 70.62 47.22 42.88
CA LEU A 3 71.46 46.52 41.89
C LEU A 3 71.17 45.00 41.76
N SER A 4 70.71 44.33 42.82
CA SER A 4 70.38 42.89 42.75
C SER A 4 69.04 42.64 42.05
N ARG A 5 68.10 43.58 42.16
CA ARG A 5 66.77 43.50 41.52
C ARG A 5 66.87 43.74 40.02
N GLU A 6 67.72 44.66 39.59
CA GLU A 6 68.01 44.88 38.15
C GLU A 6 68.74 43.69 37.52
N ARG A 7 69.73 43.09 38.21
CA ARG A 7 70.38 41.87 37.72
C ARG A 7 69.43 40.69 37.65
N LEU A 8 68.49 40.56 38.59
CA LEU A 8 67.46 39.52 38.58
C LEU A 8 66.46 39.74 37.44
N LEU A 9 66.02 40.99 37.21
CA LEU A 9 65.14 41.34 36.10
C LEU A 9 65.84 41.17 34.74
N PHE A 10 67.13 41.49 34.65
CA PHE A 10 67.92 41.31 33.43
C PHE A 10 68.16 39.83 33.13
N SER A 11 68.47 39.01 34.15
CA SER A 11 68.58 37.55 33.97
C SER A 11 67.23 36.89 33.69
N LEU A 12 66.12 37.37 34.28
CA LEU A 12 64.77 36.93 33.92
C LEU A 12 64.42 37.33 32.48
N ALA A 13 64.77 38.55 32.06
CA ALA A 13 64.59 39.02 30.68
C ALA A 13 65.45 38.22 29.70
N LEU A 14 66.66 37.81 30.10
CA LEU A 14 67.58 36.98 29.29
C LEU A 14 67.08 35.54 29.18
N ILE A 15 66.47 34.99 30.23
CA ILE A 15 65.79 33.69 30.22
C ILE A 15 64.51 33.75 29.37
N ILE A 16 63.73 34.83 29.47
CA ILE A 16 62.52 35.03 28.65
C ILE A 16 62.90 35.22 27.17
N THR A 17 63.94 36.00 26.87
CA THR A 17 64.43 36.18 25.49
C THR A 17 65.04 34.89 24.93
N ALA A 18 65.81 34.14 25.73
CA ALA A 18 66.28 32.81 25.36
C ALA A 18 65.11 31.83 25.12
N ALA A 19 64.07 31.85 25.94
CA ALA A 19 62.86 31.03 25.76
C ALA A 19 62.07 31.42 24.49
N THR A 20 62.07 32.71 24.10
CA THR A 20 61.44 33.15 22.84
C THR A 20 62.30 32.89 21.59
N ALA A 21 63.62 32.74 21.75
CA ALA A 21 64.54 32.46 20.64
C ALA A 21 64.55 30.98 20.21
N PHE A 22 64.09 30.07 21.06
CA PHE A 22 63.83 28.67 20.69
C PHE A 22 62.46 28.52 20.04
N ARG A 23 62.30 28.98 18.79
CA ARG A 23 61.22 28.44 17.94
C ARG A 23 61.46 26.95 17.77
N CYS A 24 60.67 26.11 18.45
CA CYS A 24 60.66 24.66 18.23
C CYS A 24 60.28 24.40 16.76
N SER A 25 61.27 24.03 15.96
CA SER A 25 61.13 23.71 14.55
C SER A 25 60.59 22.29 14.37
N VAL A 26 59.57 22.13 13.53
CA VAL A 26 59.02 20.83 13.10
C VAL A 26 60.02 19.98 12.31
N ASN A 27 60.99 20.63 11.66
CA ASN A 27 62.01 19.96 10.83
C ASN A 27 63.16 19.33 11.65
N LYS A 28 63.17 19.46 12.99
CA LYS A 28 64.24 18.94 13.85
C LYS A 28 63.72 17.81 14.74
N ASN A 29 64.22 16.60 14.54
CA ASN A 29 63.90 15.43 15.36
C ASN A 29 64.75 15.38 16.66
N THR A 30 64.56 16.34 17.56
CA THR A 30 65.17 16.36 18.90
C THR A 30 64.15 16.07 19.99
N PHE A 31 64.58 15.58 21.16
CA PHE A 31 63.68 15.23 22.27
C PHE A 31 62.76 16.39 22.68
N VAL A 32 63.31 17.60 22.84
CA VAL A 32 62.54 18.79 23.23
C VAL A 32 61.49 19.14 22.18
N ASN A 33 61.87 19.16 20.89
CA ASN A 33 60.94 19.48 19.80
C ASN A 33 59.83 18.43 19.69
N ARG A 34 60.17 17.14 19.69
CA ARG A 34 59.21 16.03 19.68
C ARG A 34 58.24 16.11 20.86
N THR A 35 58.73 16.43 22.04
CA THR A 35 57.90 16.52 23.24
C THR A 35 56.94 17.71 23.15
N TYR A 36 57.41 18.88 22.71
CA TYR A 36 56.57 20.06 22.54
C TYR A 36 55.48 19.86 21.47
N HIS A 37 55.87 19.44 20.26
CA HIS A 37 54.92 19.18 19.17
C HIS A 37 53.98 18.01 19.49
N GLY A 38 54.48 16.97 20.17
CA GLY A 38 53.69 15.83 20.62
C GLY A 38 52.65 16.19 21.68
N MET A 39 53.04 16.94 22.73
CA MET A 39 52.10 17.41 23.76
C MET A 39 51.02 18.31 23.17
N THR A 40 51.41 19.21 22.26
CA THR A 40 50.46 20.09 21.58
C THR A 40 49.51 19.27 20.71
N ALA A 41 50.01 18.30 19.94
CA ALA A 41 49.17 17.47 19.09
C ALA A 41 48.21 16.56 19.88
N LYS A 42 48.67 16.05 21.03
CA LYS A 42 47.86 15.27 21.95
C LYS A 42 46.72 16.08 22.57
N TYR A 43 47.01 17.22 23.20
CA TYR A 43 45.99 17.92 23.99
C TYR A 43 45.18 18.91 23.17
N ASN A 44 45.82 19.71 22.30
CA ASN A 44 45.11 20.74 21.54
C ASN A 44 44.32 20.18 20.36
N GLY A 45 44.83 19.09 19.76
CA GLY A 45 44.20 18.37 18.66
C GLY A 45 43.40 17.19 19.16
N TYR A 46 44.08 16.06 19.38
CA TYR A 46 43.46 14.76 19.62
C TYR A 46 42.47 14.74 20.79
N PHE A 47 42.90 15.08 22.00
CA PHE A 47 42.08 15.01 23.21
C PHE A 47 40.87 15.93 23.11
N ASN A 48 41.08 17.22 22.86
CA ASN A 48 39.99 18.19 22.76
C ASN A 48 38.98 17.86 21.66
N ALA A 49 39.46 17.41 20.48
CA ALA A 49 38.58 17.05 19.39
C ALA A 49 37.77 15.78 19.70
N ASN A 50 38.40 14.73 20.27
CA ASN A 50 37.67 13.51 20.64
C ASN A 50 36.70 13.74 21.79
N GLU A 51 37.00 14.63 22.74
CA GLU A 51 36.09 14.99 23.81
C GLU A 51 34.81 15.66 23.25
N LEU A 52 34.97 16.62 22.33
CA LEU A 52 33.85 17.25 21.62
C LEU A 52 33.01 16.25 20.83
N LEU A 53 33.66 15.36 20.07
CA LEU A 53 32.98 14.32 19.30
C LEU A 53 32.25 13.35 20.22
N THR A 54 32.87 12.93 21.33
CA THR A 54 32.27 12.01 22.30
C THR A 54 31.04 12.61 22.95
N MET A 55 31.10 13.88 23.37
CA MET A 55 29.92 14.57 23.90
C MET A 55 28.78 14.62 22.88
N ALA A 56 29.10 14.93 21.62
CA ALA A 56 28.10 14.98 20.55
C ALA A 56 27.50 13.60 20.28
N THR A 57 28.30 12.55 20.14
CA THR A 57 27.82 11.19 19.86
C THR A 57 27.05 10.60 21.04
N VAL A 58 27.50 10.82 22.28
CA VAL A 58 26.79 10.33 23.48
C VAL A 58 25.44 11.04 23.64
N ASN A 59 25.36 12.35 23.37
CA ASN A 59 24.07 13.04 23.38
C ASN A 59 23.14 12.52 22.27
N TYR A 60 23.67 12.27 21.07
CA TYR A 60 22.91 11.64 20.00
C TYR A 60 22.38 10.26 20.42
N GLU A 61 23.23 9.38 20.91
CA GLU A 61 22.87 8.03 21.36
C GLU A 61 21.82 8.06 22.48
N LYS A 62 21.95 8.98 23.44
CA LYS A 62 21.04 9.10 24.59
C LYS A 62 19.66 9.61 24.21
N ASN A 63 19.56 10.44 23.17
CA ASN A 63 18.30 11.00 22.70
C ASN A 63 17.62 10.13 21.63
N ARG A 64 18.35 9.18 21.05
CA ARG A 64 17.79 8.23 20.09
C ARG A 64 16.82 7.29 20.80
N LYS A 65 15.59 7.21 20.29
CA LYS A 65 14.62 6.20 20.70
C LYS A 65 14.84 4.93 19.88
N GLU A 66 14.98 3.80 20.56
CA GLU A 66 15.12 2.51 19.91
C GLU A 66 13.74 1.92 19.57
N ASP A 67 13.65 1.30 18.40
CA ASP A 67 12.46 0.57 17.98
C ASP A 67 12.63 -0.93 18.29
N PHE A 68 12.02 -1.38 19.37
CA PHE A 68 12.09 -2.78 19.83
C PHE A 68 11.19 -3.73 19.02
N TYR A 69 10.40 -3.22 18.08
CA TYR A 69 9.63 -4.04 17.14
C TYR A 69 10.48 -4.53 15.97
N GLU A 70 11.69 -4.00 15.81
CA GLU A 70 12.66 -4.38 14.78
C GLU A 70 13.95 -4.91 15.42
N TRP A 71 14.85 -5.45 14.59
CA TRP A 71 16.20 -5.77 15.04
C TRP A 71 16.97 -4.48 15.29
N LEU A 72 17.47 -4.31 16.51
CA LEU A 72 18.20 -3.09 16.83
C LEU A 72 19.52 -3.06 16.06
N PRO A 73 19.92 -1.90 15.50
CA PRO A 73 21.18 -1.78 14.79
C PRO A 73 22.35 -1.99 15.75
N ILE A 74 23.41 -2.62 15.29
CA ILE A 74 24.58 -2.92 16.13
C ILE A 74 25.45 -1.66 16.26
N LEU A 75 25.52 -0.85 15.21
CA LEU A 75 26.22 0.44 15.20
C LEU A 75 25.23 1.62 15.29
N PHE A 76 25.60 2.64 16.07
CA PHE A 76 24.91 3.92 16.07
C PHE A 76 25.56 4.87 15.06
N THR A 77 25.08 4.84 13.83
CA THR A 77 25.42 5.86 12.82
C THR A 77 24.29 6.88 12.72
N PRO A 78 24.56 8.20 12.87
CA PRO A 78 23.58 9.23 12.56
C PRO A 78 23.38 9.35 11.06
N THR A 79 22.14 9.51 10.63
CA THR A 79 21.84 9.92 9.25
C THR A 79 22.36 11.33 8.99
N LYS A 80 22.44 11.72 7.71
CA LYS A 80 22.88 13.07 7.31
C LYS A 80 21.99 14.17 7.89
N GLU A 81 20.71 13.86 8.16
CA GLU A 81 19.79 14.81 8.79
C GLU A 81 20.02 14.89 10.31
N GLU A 82 20.13 13.75 10.98
CA GLU A 82 20.39 13.69 12.42
C GLU A 82 21.74 14.32 12.79
N SER A 83 22.74 14.22 11.90
CA SER A 83 24.07 14.77 12.13
C SER A 83 24.12 16.29 12.21
N LYS A 84 23.12 17.01 11.68
CA LYS A 84 23.08 18.49 11.70
C LYS A 84 23.22 19.07 13.10
N SER A 85 22.58 18.43 14.07
CA SER A 85 22.67 18.80 15.50
C SER A 85 24.09 18.73 16.07
N MET A 86 24.98 17.95 15.42
CA MET A 86 26.36 17.71 15.83
C MET A 86 27.38 18.55 15.05
N HIS A 87 26.98 19.27 14.00
CA HIS A 87 27.91 19.96 13.08
C HIS A 87 28.81 20.97 13.78
N SER A 88 28.31 21.73 14.75
CA SER A 88 29.13 22.69 15.50
C SER A 88 30.31 22.03 16.22
N ALA A 89 30.05 20.92 16.93
CA ALA A 89 31.08 20.16 17.62
C ALA A 89 32.05 19.47 16.64
N ILE A 90 31.50 18.88 15.57
CA ILE A 90 32.27 18.22 14.50
C ILE A 90 33.22 19.20 13.81
N ASP A 91 32.74 20.38 13.44
CA ASP A 91 33.51 21.37 12.68
C ASP A 91 34.62 21.97 13.53
N THR A 92 34.34 22.16 14.82
CA THR A 92 35.35 22.55 15.81
C THR A 92 36.41 21.47 15.99
N ALA A 93 36.02 20.20 16.06
CA ALA A 93 36.94 19.07 16.15
C ALA A 93 37.84 18.97 14.91
N ILE A 94 37.26 19.07 13.71
CA ILE A 94 38.01 19.09 12.43
C ILE A 94 39.00 20.25 12.44
N LYS A 95 38.57 21.47 12.75
CA LYS A 95 39.43 22.66 12.77
C LYS A 95 40.60 22.52 13.75
N LYS A 96 40.38 21.94 14.93
CA LYS A 96 41.44 21.71 15.92
C LYS A 96 42.46 20.69 15.42
N CYS A 97 42.00 19.55 14.92
CA CYS A 97 42.89 18.52 14.40
C CYS A 97 43.65 18.97 13.16
N THR A 98 43.00 19.61 12.18
CA THR A 98 43.67 20.09 10.96
C THR A 98 44.72 21.16 11.26
N LYS A 99 44.43 22.09 12.18
CA LYS A 99 45.41 23.09 12.64
C LYS A 99 46.62 22.43 13.30
N VAL A 100 46.40 21.39 14.09
CA VAL A 100 47.49 20.63 14.73
C VAL A 100 48.31 19.86 13.72
N ILE A 101 47.66 19.16 12.78
CA ILE A 101 48.32 18.42 11.71
C ILE A 101 49.23 19.37 10.91
N GLN A 102 48.71 20.54 10.53
CA GLN A 102 49.48 21.52 9.75
C GLN A 102 50.70 22.06 10.50
N ASN A 103 50.57 22.35 11.80
CA ASN A 103 51.59 23.09 12.55
C ASN A 103 52.55 22.21 13.37
N HIS A 104 52.20 20.94 13.57
CA HIS A 104 52.94 20.05 14.48
C HIS A 104 53.27 18.67 13.87
N ALA A 105 52.96 18.43 12.59
CA ALA A 105 53.53 17.30 11.87
C ALA A 105 55.06 17.42 11.79
N MET A 106 55.76 16.32 12.05
CA MET A 106 57.22 16.23 12.05
C MET A 106 57.65 15.12 11.07
N PRO A 107 57.50 15.35 9.75
CA PRO A 107 57.90 14.39 8.74
C PRO A 107 59.42 14.22 8.72
N SER A 108 59.90 13.00 8.46
CA SER A 108 61.33 12.73 8.35
C SER A 108 61.94 13.37 7.10
N ALA A 109 63.06 14.07 7.29
CA ALA A 109 63.82 14.70 6.22
C ALA A 109 64.76 13.71 5.48
N GLU A 110 65.04 12.54 6.05
CA GLU A 110 66.00 11.57 5.53
C GLU A 110 65.31 10.26 5.10
N GLY A 111 65.40 9.94 3.81
CA GLY A 111 65.27 8.60 3.20
C GLY A 111 63.91 7.89 3.23
N ASN A 112 63.17 7.94 4.35
CA ASN A 112 61.84 7.38 4.51
C ASN A 112 60.81 8.50 4.50
N LYS A 113 60.23 8.79 3.33
CA LYS A 113 59.17 9.80 3.13
C LYS A 113 57.86 9.52 3.91
N GLU A 114 57.80 8.41 4.66
CA GLU A 114 56.63 7.90 5.40
C GLU A 114 56.84 7.93 6.93
N ALA A 115 57.99 8.38 7.43
CA ALA A 115 58.24 8.42 8.87
C ALA A 115 57.76 9.75 9.48
N GLU A 116 56.73 9.68 10.32
CA GLU A 116 56.23 10.78 11.14
C GLU A 116 56.72 10.61 12.58
N TYR A 117 57.47 11.61 13.09
CA TYR A 117 58.10 11.54 14.41
C TYR A 117 57.17 11.97 15.55
N ASN A 118 56.07 12.66 15.24
CA ASN A 118 55.06 13.01 16.22
C ASN A 118 54.00 11.89 16.33
N PRO A 119 53.95 11.15 17.46
CA PRO A 119 53.13 9.95 17.61
C PRO A 119 51.62 10.22 17.74
N TRP A 120 51.17 11.47 17.61
CA TRP A 120 49.76 11.86 17.71
C TRP A 120 49.18 12.37 16.39
N ILE A 121 49.98 12.48 15.34
CA ILE A 121 49.51 13.04 14.06
C ILE A 121 48.58 12.07 13.35
N ASP A 122 48.90 10.77 13.36
CA ASP A 122 48.02 9.71 12.86
C ASP A 122 46.68 9.67 13.60
N GLU A 123 46.69 9.81 14.93
CA GLU A 123 45.49 9.86 15.76
C GLU A 123 44.63 11.12 15.46
N ASN A 124 45.26 12.26 15.17
CA ASN A 124 44.55 13.45 14.70
C ASN A 124 43.93 13.23 13.31
N TRP A 125 44.64 12.60 12.38
CA TRP A 125 44.10 12.21 11.08
C TRP A 125 42.90 11.27 11.23
N LEU A 126 43.00 10.22 12.05
CA LEU A 126 41.88 9.33 12.36
C LEU A 126 40.68 10.10 12.92
N THR A 127 40.91 11.08 13.79
CA THR A 127 39.86 11.91 14.39
C THR A 127 39.15 12.75 13.33
N VAL A 128 39.88 13.36 12.39
CA VAL A 128 39.30 14.09 11.25
C VAL A 128 38.44 13.17 10.38
N GLY A 129 38.93 11.96 10.07
CA GLY A 129 38.18 10.98 9.27
C GLY A 129 36.87 10.57 9.94
N LYS A 130 36.88 10.30 11.24
CA LYS A 130 35.68 10.00 12.04
C LYS A 130 34.73 11.18 12.10
N ALA A 131 35.24 12.40 12.26
CA ALA A 131 34.43 13.61 12.27
C ALA A 131 33.68 13.80 10.95
N TYR A 132 34.36 13.62 9.80
CA TYR A 132 33.69 13.62 8.49
C TYR A 132 32.68 12.49 8.32
N PHE A 133 32.96 11.30 8.85
CA PHE A 133 32.01 10.18 8.83
C PHE A 133 30.73 10.55 9.58
N TYR A 134 30.83 11.02 10.82
CA TYR A 134 29.67 11.44 11.62
C TYR A 134 28.95 12.64 11.02
N ARG A 135 29.63 13.48 10.25
CA ARG A 135 29.00 14.57 9.48
C ARG A 135 28.15 14.05 8.31
N GLY A 136 28.35 12.80 7.88
CA GLY A 136 27.80 12.24 6.64
C GLY A 136 28.56 12.65 5.38
N ASP A 137 29.77 13.19 5.51
CA ASP A 137 30.66 13.54 4.40
C ASP A 137 31.60 12.36 4.11
N TYR A 138 31.00 11.30 3.55
CA TYR A 138 31.68 10.03 3.34
C TYR A 138 32.86 10.11 2.37
N ASP A 139 32.83 11.02 1.39
CA ASP A 139 33.92 11.19 0.43
C ASP A 139 35.17 11.80 1.08
N LYS A 140 35.01 12.86 1.88
CA LYS A 140 36.13 13.43 2.64
C LYS A 140 36.64 12.44 3.68
N SER A 141 35.73 11.74 4.36
CA SER A 141 36.09 10.70 5.32
C SER A 141 36.92 9.59 4.66
N PHE A 142 36.48 9.09 3.50
CA PHE A 142 37.16 8.05 2.75
C PHE A 142 38.55 8.49 2.29
N LYS A 143 38.69 9.68 1.70
CA LYS A 143 40.00 10.24 1.29
C LYS A 143 40.96 10.36 2.47
N ASN A 144 40.45 10.83 3.62
CA ASN A 144 41.22 10.96 4.84
C ASN A 144 41.72 9.61 5.38
N PHE A 145 40.85 8.60 5.42
CA PHE A 145 41.24 7.26 5.84
C PHE A 145 42.14 6.55 4.81
N GLN A 146 41.95 6.76 3.51
CA GLN A 146 42.87 6.27 2.48
C GLN A 146 44.28 6.85 2.66
N PHE A 147 44.38 8.16 2.92
CA PHE A 147 45.65 8.78 3.28
C PHE A 147 46.25 8.13 4.53
N THR A 148 45.45 7.98 5.59
CA THR A 148 45.93 7.40 6.86
C THR A 148 46.42 5.96 6.68
N LYS A 149 45.65 5.13 5.95
CA LYS A 149 45.98 3.73 5.63
C LYS A 149 47.32 3.61 4.90
N ARG A 150 47.58 4.50 3.94
CA ARG A 150 48.79 4.49 3.11
C ARG A 150 50.00 5.07 3.84
N PHE A 151 49.84 6.27 4.40
CA PHE A 151 50.94 7.02 5.02
C PHE A 151 51.38 6.42 6.36
N PHE A 152 50.46 5.85 7.14
CA PHE A 152 50.75 5.21 8.43
C PHE A 152 50.65 3.68 8.35
N ALA A 153 51.10 3.07 7.24
CA ALA A 153 50.96 1.63 6.99
C ALA A 153 51.65 0.75 8.04
N LYS A 154 52.67 1.29 8.73
CA LYS A 154 53.42 0.63 9.81
C LYS A 154 52.88 0.93 11.21
N ASP A 155 51.77 1.65 11.32
CA ASP A 155 51.13 1.95 12.60
C ASP A 155 49.80 1.20 12.74
N PRO A 156 49.36 0.88 13.97
CA PRO A 156 48.04 0.30 14.21
C PRO A 156 46.89 1.14 13.64
N SER A 157 47.13 2.44 13.44
CA SER A 157 46.23 3.39 12.77
C SER A 157 45.80 2.97 11.38
N LYS A 158 46.61 2.16 10.67
CA LYS A 158 46.22 1.53 9.39
C LYS A 158 44.94 0.70 9.53
N TYR A 159 44.86 -0.18 10.54
CA TYR A 159 43.71 -1.06 10.72
C TYR A 159 42.46 -0.28 11.15
N VAL A 160 42.65 0.80 11.90
CA VAL A 160 41.55 1.71 12.22
C VAL A 160 41.05 2.34 10.92
N ALA A 161 41.93 2.88 10.08
CA ALA A 161 41.52 3.46 8.80
C ALA A 161 40.79 2.46 7.89
N GLU A 162 41.27 1.22 7.77
CA GLU A 162 40.60 0.15 7.02
C GLU A 162 39.21 -0.17 7.58
N LEU A 163 39.08 -0.32 8.89
CA LEU A 163 37.80 -0.54 9.54
C LEU A 163 36.79 0.58 9.25
N TRP A 164 37.23 1.85 9.32
CA TRP A 164 36.34 2.97 9.03
C TRP A 164 36.01 3.10 7.54
N ILE A 165 36.91 2.71 6.63
CA ILE A 165 36.58 2.54 5.21
C ILE A 165 35.48 1.49 5.03
N ALA A 166 35.55 0.35 5.74
CA ALA A 166 34.49 -0.65 5.69
C ALA A 166 33.16 -0.10 6.20
N ARG A 167 33.17 0.71 7.29
CA ARG A 167 31.96 1.40 7.78
C ARG A 167 31.39 2.36 6.76
N ILE A 168 32.23 3.13 6.05
CA ILE A 168 31.79 3.99 4.94
C ILE A 168 31.10 3.16 3.86
N PHE A 169 31.68 2.02 3.48
CA PHE A 169 31.06 1.14 2.50
C PHE A 169 29.71 0.57 2.98
N LEU A 170 29.55 0.26 4.27
CA LEU A 170 28.25 -0.12 4.83
C LEU A 170 27.20 0.99 4.69
N GLU A 171 27.55 2.22 5.06
CA GLU A 171 26.64 3.38 4.93
C GLU A 171 26.31 3.70 3.47
N GLN A 172 27.25 3.47 2.55
CA GLN A 172 27.04 3.59 1.10
C GLN A 172 26.37 2.37 0.46
N LYS A 173 25.96 1.36 1.25
CA LYS A 173 25.38 0.09 0.78
C LYS A 173 26.27 -0.72 -0.19
N ARG A 174 27.57 -0.48 -0.16
CA ARG A 174 28.62 -1.21 -0.90
C ARG A 174 29.06 -2.45 -0.10
N LEU A 175 28.11 -3.35 0.13
CA LEU A 175 28.27 -4.46 1.08
C LEU A 175 29.38 -5.45 0.69
N THR A 176 29.62 -5.67 -0.61
CA THR A 176 30.70 -6.56 -1.10
C THR A 176 32.07 -6.03 -0.73
N GLU A 177 32.32 -4.74 -0.94
CA GLU A 177 33.59 -4.11 -0.62
C GLU A 177 33.82 -4.04 0.90
N ALA A 178 32.77 -3.73 1.65
CA ALA A 178 32.81 -3.80 3.12
C ALA A 178 33.18 -5.22 3.59
N LYS A 179 32.59 -6.25 2.99
CA LYS A 179 32.88 -7.65 3.33
C LYS A 179 34.33 -8.01 3.08
N VAL A 180 34.87 -7.73 1.89
CA VAL A 180 36.27 -8.04 1.53
C VAL A 180 37.22 -7.44 2.56
N LEU A 181 37.06 -6.15 2.88
CA LEU A 181 37.94 -5.46 3.82
C LEU A 181 37.80 -5.99 5.26
N LEU A 182 36.59 -6.37 5.68
CA LEU A 182 36.35 -6.95 7.01
C LEU A 182 36.88 -8.39 7.12
N ASP A 183 36.84 -9.17 6.04
CA ASP A 183 37.43 -10.51 5.99
C ASP A 183 38.96 -10.44 6.07
N GLU A 184 39.61 -9.50 5.34
CA GLU A 184 41.05 -9.24 5.43
C GLU A 184 41.49 -8.83 6.85
N LEU A 185 40.74 -7.91 7.48
CA LEU A 185 41.01 -7.48 8.86
C LEU A 185 40.87 -8.63 9.85
N GLN A 186 39.85 -9.48 9.66
CA GLN A 186 39.62 -10.64 10.51
C GLN A 186 40.73 -11.70 10.35
N GLU A 187 41.13 -12.00 9.12
CA GLU A 187 42.23 -12.92 8.84
C GLU A 187 43.53 -12.44 9.50
N THR A 188 43.83 -11.14 9.36
CA THR A 188 44.97 -10.49 10.02
C THR A 188 44.91 -10.69 11.55
N ALA A 189 43.75 -10.45 12.17
CA ALA A 189 43.57 -10.64 13.61
C ALA A 189 43.80 -12.10 14.05
N VAL A 190 43.33 -13.07 13.26
CA VAL A 190 43.52 -14.51 13.52
C VAL A 190 45.00 -14.91 13.42
N VAL A 191 45.69 -14.45 12.38
CA VAL A 191 47.13 -14.71 12.18
C VAL A 191 47.96 -14.14 13.33
N GLN A 192 47.69 -12.90 13.74
CA GLN A 192 48.41 -12.25 14.84
C GLN A 192 48.16 -12.95 16.18
N ARG A 193 46.93 -13.45 16.42
CA ARG A 193 46.63 -14.23 17.64
C ARG A 193 47.41 -15.54 17.71
N LYS A 194 47.55 -16.28 16.60
CA LYS A 194 48.35 -17.52 16.56
C LYS A 194 49.81 -17.27 16.92
N LYS A 195 50.38 -16.15 16.45
CA LYS A 195 51.75 -15.72 16.80
C LYS A 195 51.92 -15.35 18.29
N SER A 196 50.85 -14.98 19.00
CA SER A 196 50.92 -14.57 20.40
C SER A 196 50.92 -15.73 21.42
N GLY A 197 50.48 -16.94 21.06
CA GLY A 197 50.14 -18.02 22.03
C GLY A 197 51.27 -18.97 22.45
N PHE A 198 52.37 -19.05 21.70
CA PHE A 198 53.55 -19.88 22.04
C PHE A 198 54.87 -19.28 21.50
N SER A 199 54.80 -18.49 20.41
CA SER A 199 55.98 -17.87 19.79
C SER A 199 56.59 -16.70 20.60
N ARG A 200 55.82 -15.98 21.42
CA ARG A 200 56.37 -14.92 22.31
C ARG A 200 57.33 -15.44 23.38
N LEU A 201 57.24 -16.73 23.74
CA LEU A 201 58.12 -17.36 24.74
C LEU A 201 59.52 -17.72 24.18
N PHE A 202 59.65 -17.89 22.85
CA PHE A 202 60.87 -18.43 22.23
C PHE A 202 61.50 -17.52 21.16
N ASN A 203 60.85 -16.42 20.75
CA ASN A 203 61.33 -15.58 19.66
C ASN A 203 61.95 -14.27 20.19
N LYS A 204 63.30 -14.19 20.21
CA LYS A 204 64.08 -13.02 20.66
C LYS A 204 64.34 -11.97 19.58
N ASN A 205 64.01 -12.24 18.32
CA ASN A 205 64.23 -11.29 17.23
C ASN A 205 63.02 -10.36 17.06
N LYS A 206 63.04 -9.21 17.75
CA LYS A 206 62.07 -8.12 17.52
C LYS A 206 62.37 -7.48 16.16
N VAL A 207 61.50 -7.72 15.18
CA VAL A 207 61.48 -6.97 13.92
C VAL A 207 61.26 -5.50 14.23
N SER A 208 62.13 -4.63 13.71
CA SER A 208 62.10 -3.19 13.94
C SER A 208 61.04 -2.53 13.06
N LYS A 209 60.43 -1.42 13.53
CA LYS A 209 59.50 -0.61 12.73
C LYS A 209 60.14 -0.05 11.44
N THR A 210 61.46 0.01 11.40
CA THR A 210 62.23 0.43 10.21
C THR A 210 62.25 -0.63 9.12
N ASP A 211 61.99 -1.91 9.44
CA ASP A 211 62.05 -3.01 8.49
C ASP A 211 60.92 -2.94 7.48
N LYS A 212 61.17 -3.40 6.24
CA LYS A 212 60.19 -3.35 5.15
C LYS A 212 58.98 -4.27 5.41
N ASP A 213 59.22 -5.42 6.06
CA ASP A 213 58.20 -6.42 6.34
C ASP A 213 57.52 -6.24 7.72
N PHE A 214 57.73 -5.08 8.37
CA PHE A 214 57.10 -4.80 9.66
C PHE A 214 55.58 -4.68 9.52
N VAL A 215 54.85 -5.49 10.29
CA VAL A 215 53.39 -5.48 10.36
C VAL A 215 52.96 -5.04 11.77
N PRO A 216 52.17 -3.96 11.92
CA PRO A 216 51.70 -3.52 13.24
C PRO A 216 50.77 -4.56 13.88
N GLU A 217 50.73 -4.63 15.22
CA GLU A 217 49.79 -5.49 15.93
C GLU A 217 48.43 -4.80 16.14
N MET A 218 47.35 -5.54 15.89
CA MET A 218 45.98 -5.11 16.11
C MET A 218 45.61 -5.27 17.59
N ASN A 219 45.29 -4.16 18.26
CA ASN A 219 44.89 -4.17 19.66
C ASN A 219 43.48 -4.77 19.87
N ALA A 220 43.15 -5.10 21.12
CA ALA A 220 41.87 -5.73 21.47
C ALA A 220 40.64 -4.87 21.15
N LYS A 221 40.77 -3.53 21.20
CA LYS A 221 39.68 -2.60 20.88
C LYS A 221 39.34 -2.65 19.39
N ILE A 222 40.34 -2.64 18.52
CA ILE A 222 40.16 -2.76 17.07
C ILE A 222 39.52 -4.12 16.73
N GLN A 223 39.98 -5.21 17.35
CA GLN A 223 39.36 -6.53 17.15
C GLN A 223 37.88 -6.53 17.53
N TYR A 224 37.53 -5.94 18.68
CA TYR A 224 36.13 -5.77 19.09
C TYR A 224 35.32 -4.99 18.04
N ASP A 225 35.83 -3.86 17.56
CA ASP A 225 35.15 -3.03 16.57
C ASP A 225 35.03 -3.72 15.19
N VAL A 226 35.98 -4.56 14.80
CA VAL A 226 35.92 -5.41 13.59
C VAL A 226 34.76 -6.39 13.71
N TYR A 227 34.66 -7.14 14.82
CA TYR A 227 33.54 -8.06 15.04
C TYR A 227 32.19 -7.35 15.06
N ARG A 228 32.11 -6.18 15.71
CA ARG A 228 30.90 -5.37 15.76
C ARG A 228 30.46 -4.91 14.36
N THR A 229 31.41 -4.44 13.55
CA THR A 229 31.15 -3.97 12.17
C THR A 229 30.81 -5.12 11.23
N ARG A 230 31.42 -6.29 11.42
CA ARG A 230 31.08 -7.51 10.68
C ARG A 230 29.68 -8.04 11.02
N ALA A 231 29.28 -7.96 12.29
CA ALA A 231 27.92 -8.29 12.69
C ALA A 231 26.91 -7.33 12.06
N GLU A 232 27.20 -6.02 12.03
CA GLU A 232 26.39 -5.03 11.32
C GLU A 232 26.28 -5.31 9.82
N LEU A 233 27.38 -5.72 9.15
CA LEU A 233 27.35 -6.13 7.74
C LEU A 233 26.30 -7.22 7.49
N TYR A 234 26.32 -8.31 8.26
CA TYR A 234 25.38 -9.41 8.08
C TYR A 234 23.95 -9.03 8.47
N LEU A 235 23.79 -8.14 9.45
CA LEU A 235 22.49 -7.58 9.81
C LEU A 235 21.88 -6.81 8.62
N GLN A 236 22.67 -5.95 7.96
CA GLN A 236 22.22 -5.22 6.77
C GLN A 236 22.00 -6.11 5.54
N LYS A 237 22.65 -7.27 5.47
CA LYS A 237 22.38 -8.30 4.46
C LYS A 237 21.13 -9.13 4.76
N ASN A 238 20.43 -8.88 5.87
CA ASN A 238 19.29 -9.65 6.35
C ASN A 238 19.62 -11.15 6.55
N GLN A 239 20.83 -11.42 7.06
CA GLN A 239 21.41 -12.75 7.25
C GLN A 239 21.59 -13.05 8.75
N PRO A 240 20.51 -13.36 9.49
CA PRO A 240 20.55 -13.39 10.95
C PRO A 240 21.40 -14.52 11.53
N GLU A 241 21.53 -15.65 10.83
CA GLU A 241 22.39 -16.78 11.23
C GLU A 241 23.87 -16.35 11.24
N GLU A 242 24.32 -15.67 10.19
CA GLU A 242 25.70 -15.20 10.03
C GLU A 242 26.07 -14.06 11.00
N VAL A 243 25.08 -13.34 11.58
CA VAL A 243 25.30 -12.33 12.62
C VAL A 243 25.76 -12.96 13.94
N ILE A 244 25.29 -14.16 14.27
CA ILE A 244 25.45 -14.76 15.60
C ILE A 244 26.92 -14.87 16.01
N PHE A 245 27.79 -15.42 15.15
CA PHE A 245 29.20 -15.60 15.46
C PHE A 245 29.94 -14.27 15.72
N PRO A 246 29.97 -13.30 14.79
CA PRO A 246 30.66 -12.04 15.01
C PRO A 246 30.06 -11.25 16.18
N LEU A 247 28.72 -11.25 16.35
CA LEU A 247 28.10 -10.57 17.49
C LEU A 247 28.47 -11.21 18.83
N THR A 248 28.54 -12.54 18.90
CA THR A 248 29.01 -13.26 20.10
C THR A 248 30.46 -12.88 20.44
N GLN A 249 31.34 -12.81 19.44
CA GLN A 249 32.72 -12.35 19.65
C GLN A 249 32.77 -10.88 20.11
N ALA A 250 31.91 -10.02 19.57
CA ALA A 250 31.79 -8.64 20.00
C ALA A 250 31.33 -8.54 21.47
N VAL A 251 30.30 -9.29 21.89
CA VAL A 251 29.81 -9.33 23.28
C VAL A 251 30.93 -9.75 24.25
N ASN A 252 31.67 -10.81 23.91
CA ASN A 252 32.75 -11.35 24.75
C ASN A 252 33.94 -10.38 24.90
N ARG A 253 34.16 -9.51 23.92
CA ARG A 253 35.28 -8.55 23.88
C ARG A 253 34.87 -7.13 24.25
N CYS A 254 33.59 -6.89 24.48
CA CYS A 254 33.07 -5.56 24.77
C CYS A 254 33.60 -5.06 26.13
N PRO A 255 34.35 -3.94 26.18
CA PRO A 255 34.89 -3.43 27.43
C PRO A 255 33.82 -2.73 28.29
N ASN A 256 32.79 -2.16 27.66
CA ASN A 256 31.74 -1.39 28.33
C ASN A 256 30.57 -2.31 28.73
N LYS A 257 30.21 -2.32 30.02
CA LYS A 257 29.12 -3.15 30.55
C LYS A 257 27.74 -2.76 29.99
N ARG A 258 27.48 -1.46 29.78
CA ARG A 258 26.22 -0.94 29.21
C ARG A 258 26.04 -1.43 27.77
N GLU A 259 27.07 -1.23 26.95
CA GLU A 259 27.08 -1.70 25.56
C GLU A 259 26.99 -3.23 25.47
N ARG A 260 27.67 -3.96 26.37
CA ARG A 260 27.60 -5.43 26.43
C ARG A 260 26.17 -5.91 26.68
N ALA A 261 25.42 -5.24 27.54
CA ALA A 261 24.02 -5.57 27.80
C ALA A 261 23.14 -5.35 26.55
N ARG A 262 23.34 -4.22 25.86
CA ARG A 262 22.66 -3.92 24.58
C ARG A 262 23.00 -4.94 23.49
N LEU A 263 24.27 -5.25 23.27
CA LEU A 263 24.69 -6.28 22.30
C LEU A 263 24.16 -7.67 22.66
N SER A 264 24.02 -7.99 23.95
CA SER A 264 23.40 -9.24 24.40
C SER A 264 21.91 -9.30 24.10
N PHE A 265 21.21 -8.16 24.16
CA PHE A 265 19.80 -8.07 23.74
C PHE A 265 19.67 -8.34 22.23
N ILE A 266 20.50 -7.69 21.41
CA ILE A 266 20.54 -7.92 19.95
C ILE A 266 20.85 -9.39 19.64
N LEU A 267 21.79 -9.98 20.36
CA LEU A 267 22.12 -11.40 20.21
C LEU A 267 20.91 -12.29 20.54
N GLY A 268 20.10 -11.92 21.52
CA GLY A 268 18.80 -12.56 21.81
C GLY A 268 17.83 -12.47 20.63
N GLN A 269 17.70 -11.30 20.01
CA GLN A 269 16.88 -11.12 18.81
C GLN A 269 17.36 -12.00 17.64
N MET A 270 18.68 -12.09 17.43
CA MET A 270 19.25 -12.95 16.38
C MET A 270 19.00 -14.44 16.64
N TYR A 271 19.13 -14.89 17.88
CA TYR A 271 18.81 -16.29 18.21
C TYR A 271 17.31 -16.58 18.05
N LEU A 272 16.43 -15.64 18.41
CA LEU A 272 14.99 -15.76 18.24
C LEU A 272 14.62 -15.88 16.75
N ALA A 273 15.22 -15.05 15.89
CA ALA A 273 15.02 -15.09 14.44
C ALA A 273 15.43 -16.43 13.80
N ASN A 274 16.42 -17.12 14.38
CA ASN A 274 16.88 -18.44 13.94
C ASN A 274 16.22 -19.60 14.72
N ASN A 275 15.10 -19.35 15.42
CA ASN A 275 14.37 -20.33 16.20
C ASN A 275 15.21 -21.06 17.29
N ARG A 276 16.29 -20.42 17.79
CA ARG A 276 17.14 -20.95 18.87
C ARG A 276 16.68 -20.43 20.23
N LEU A 277 15.52 -20.91 20.68
CA LEU A 277 14.78 -20.34 21.81
C LEU A 277 15.57 -20.34 23.13
N ASP A 278 16.26 -21.42 23.48
CA ASP A 278 17.06 -21.51 24.71
C ASP A 278 18.23 -20.50 24.70
N SER A 279 18.92 -20.42 23.56
CA SER A 279 20.03 -19.47 23.37
C SER A 279 19.54 -18.03 23.40
N ALA A 280 18.38 -17.75 22.80
CA ALA A 280 17.73 -16.44 22.85
C ALA A 280 17.41 -16.06 24.29
N ARG A 281 16.78 -16.96 25.06
CA ARG A 281 16.43 -16.74 26.46
C ARG A 281 17.67 -16.45 27.32
N ILE A 282 18.77 -17.20 27.12
CA ILE A 282 20.04 -16.95 27.81
C ILE A 282 20.62 -15.57 27.45
N ALA A 283 20.58 -15.18 26.18
CA ALA A 283 21.07 -13.89 25.73
C ALA A 283 20.23 -12.72 26.27
N PHE A 284 18.89 -12.84 26.26
CA PHE A 284 18.01 -11.87 26.91
C PHE A 284 18.27 -11.78 28.42
N LYS A 285 18.50 -12.90 29.11
CA LYS A 285 18.91 -12.87 30.52
C LYS A 285 20.18 -12.07 30.75
N LYS A 286 21.18 -12.18 29.85
CA LYS A 286 22.43 -11.40 29.93
C LYS A 286 22.22 -9.90 29.68
N SER A 287 21.16 -9.51 28.96
CA SER A 287 20.80 -8.10 28.76
C SER A 287 20.19 -7.46 30.02
N ILE A 288 19.63 -8.26 30.93
CA ILE A 288 19.03 -7.80 32.19
C ILE A 288 20.15 -7.58 33.21
N SER A 289 20.87 -6.47 33.09
CA SER A 289 21.97 -6.10 33.99
C SER A 289 21.76 -4.73 34.62
N SER A 290 22.40 -4.46 35.75
CA SER A 290 22.34 -3.14 36.41
C SER A 290 22.99 -2.02 35.59
N ALA A 291 23.83 -2.36 34.60
CA ALA A 291 24.47 -1.40 33.71
C ALA A 291 23.67 -1.15 32.42
N ALA A 292 22.61 -1.92 32.17
CA ALA A 292 21.79 -1.79 30.98
C ALA A 292 20.93 -0.52 31.03
N ASP A 293 20.66 0.05 29.87
CA ASP A 293 19.61 1.06 29.76
C ASP A 293 18.26 0.46 30.14
N TYR A 294 17.40 1.31 30.70
CA TYR A 294 16.11 0.86 31.24
C TYR A 294 15.27 0.13 30.19
N ASP A 295 15.14 0.69 28.98
CA ASP A 295 14.36 0.07 27.91
C ASP A 295 14.94 -1.28 27.45
N ILE A 296 16.28 -1.42 27.42
CA ILE A 296 16.96 -2.69 27.11
C ILE A 296 16.65 -3.74 28.17
N ALA A 297 16.79 -3.39 29.45
CA ALA A 297 16.49 -4.31 30.54
C ALA A 297 15.00 -4.66 30.62
N PHE A 298 14.12 -3.70 30.35
CA PHE A 298 12.67 -3.88 30.31
C PHE A 298 12.28 -4.86 29.19
N ASN A 299 12.67 -4.59 27.95
CA ASN A 299 12.39 -5.48 26.81
C ASN A 299 13.08 -6.84 26.97
N GLY A 300 14.27 -6.88 27.57
CA GLY A 300 14.97 -8.10 27.92
C GLY A 300 14.17 -8.98 28.87
N LYS A 301 13.52 -8.40 29.89
CA LYS A 301 12.63 -9.12 30.81
C LYS A 301 11.38 -9.65 30.10
N LEU A 302 10.76 -8.86 29.23
CA LEU A 302 9.59 -9.30 28.45
C LEU A 302 9.93 -10.53 27.60
N ASN A 303 10.97 -10.44 26.77
CA ASN A 303 11.39 -11.55 25.91
C ASN A 303 11.86 -12.77 26.71
N TYR A 304 12.58 -12.56 27.82
CA TYR A 304 12.98 -13.64 28.73
C TYR A 304 11.76 -14.41 29.29
N ALA A 305 10.69 -13.69 29.65
CA ALA A 305 9.48 -14.27 30.23
C ALA A 305 8.63 -15.01 29.18
N VAL A 306 8.42 -14.42 27.99
CA VAL A 306 7.66 -15.06 26.89
C VAL A 306 8.28 -16.39 26.48
N LEU A 307 9.61 -16.48 26.42
CA LEU A 307 10.32 -17.71 26.07
C LEU A 307 10.35 -18.76 27.18
N GLY A 308 9.96 -18.38 28.40
CA GLY A 308 10.06 -19.24 29.58
C GLY A 308 8.77 -19.93 29.99
N ILE A 309 7.66 -19.18 29.99
CA ILE A 309 6.30 -19.68 30.27
C ILE A 309 6.13 -20.29 31.69
N SER A 310 7.11 -20.18 32.58
CA SER A 310 7.04 -20.71 33.95
C SER A 310 6.29 -19.76 34.90
N ASP A 311 5.82 -20.27 36.05
CA ASP A 311 5.19 -19.43 37.08
C ASP A 311 6.13 -18.36 37.64
N ASN A 312 7.44 -18.61 37.62
CA ASN A 312 8.43 -17.61 37.99
C ASN A 312 8.51 -16.48 36.95
N ASP A 313 8.33 -16.79 35.67
CA ASP A 313 8.27 -15.79 34.59
C ASP A 313 6.98 -14.96 34.71
N GLN A 314 5.84 -15.58 35.05
CA GLN A 314 4.62 -14.85 35.35
C GLN A 314 4.76 -13.90 36.54
N LYS A 315 5.35 -14.38 37.65
CA LYS A 315 5.64 -13.55 38.84
C LYS A 315 6.57 -12.38 38.51
N LEU A 316 7.50 -12.53 37.56
CA LEU A 316 8.33 -11.43 37.06
C LEU A 316 7.46 -10.36 36.38
N LEU A 317 6.55 -10.74 35.50
CA LEU A 317 5.63 -9.80 34.83
C LEU A 317 4.68 -9.12 35.82
N ASP A 318 4.20 -9.84 36.83
CA ASP A 318 3.36 -9.25 37.88
C ASP A 318 4.12 -8.27 38.77
N LYS A 319 5.42 -8.48 38.98
CA LYS A 319 6.30 -7.48 39.61
C LYS A 319 6.48 -6.27 38.69
N MET A 320 6.63 -6.50 37.39
CA MET A 320 6.73 -5.40 36.42
C MET A 320 5.45 -4.55 36.38
N LEU A 321 4.25 -5.15 36.43
CA LEU A 321 2.99 -4.40 36.46
C LEU A 321 2.82 -3.52 37.70
N ARG A 322 3.43 -3.91 38.83
CA ARG A 322 3.39 -3.17 40.10
C ARG A 322 4.45 -2.07 40.21
N ASP A 323 5.50 -2.15 39.41
CA ASP A 323 6.57 -1.16 39.41
C ASP A 323 6.10 0.11 38.68
N GLU A 324 6.07 1.22 39.40
CA GLU A 324 5.62 2.53 38.92
C GLU A 324 6.38 3.00 37.68
N LYS A 325 7.65 2.60 37.53
CA LYS A 325 8.45 2.94 36.34
C LYS A 325 7.85 2.36 35.06
N ASN A 326 7.17 1.22 35.16
CA ASN A 326 6.54 0.56 34.03
C ASN A 326 5.11 1.05 33.75
N ALA A 327 4.64 2.12 34.43
CA ALA A 327 3.26 2.59 34.29
C ALA A 327 2.88 2.89 32.83
N GLU A 328 3.78 3.48 32.05
CA GLU A 328 3.55 3.76 30.62
C GLU A 328 3.66 2.53 29.72
N TYR A 329 4.21 1.41 30.21
CA TYR A 329 4.50 0.20 29.44
C TYR A 329 3.61 -1.00 29.83
N LYS A 330 2.51 -0.75 30.55
CA LYS A 330 1.54 -1.78 30.96
C LYS A 330 0.98 -2.55 29.76
N ASP A 331 0.77 -1.87 28.65
CA ASP A 331 0.34 -2.46 27.38
C ASP A 331 1.25 -3.63 26.95
N GLN A 332 2.56 -3.38 26.87
CA GLN A 332 3.56 -4.37 26.46
C GLN A 332 3.63 -5.54 27.45
N ILE A 333 3.51 -5.27 28.76
CA ILE A 333 3.51 -6.33 29.78
C ILE A 333 2.27 -7.22 29.63
N TYR A 334 1.08 -6.63 29.46
CA TYR A 334 -0.15 -7.40 29.24
C TYR A 334 -0.10 -8.21 27.94
N TYR A 335 0.48 -7.64 26.88
CA TYR A 335 0.69 -8.37 25.63
C TYR A 335 1.60 -9.59 25.82
N THR A 336 2.71 -9.43 26.53
CA THR A 336 3.61 -10.53 26.89
C THR A 336 2.90 -11.59 27.75
N LYS A 337 2.06 -11.19 28.72
CA LYS A 337 1.23 -12.14 29.48
C LYS A 337 0.24 -12.88 28.58
N ALA A 338 -0.36 -12.21 27.61
CA ALA A 338 -1.27 -12.83 26.64
C ALA A 338 -0.55 -13.88 25.78
N GLN A 339 0.66 -13.58 25.28
CA GLN A 339 1.48 -14.54 24.54
C GLN A 339 1.85 -15.77 25.38
N MET A 340 2.19 -15.55 26.65
CA MET A 340 2.51 -16.62 27.59
C MET A 340 1.31 -17.55 27.82
N GLU A 341 0.12 -16.99 28.06
CA GLU A 341 -1.10 -17.78 28.25
C GLU A 341 -1.53 -18.50 26.96
N LEU A 342 -1.31 -17.90 25.79
CA LEU A 342 -1.53 -18.56 24.51
C LEU A 342 -0.59 -19.77 24.35
N GLY A 343 0.68 -19.63 24.72
CA GLY A 343 1.65 -20.74 24.73
C GLY A 343 1.30 -21.87 25.73
N ARG A 344 0.51 -21.57 26.76
CA ARG A 344 -0.05 -22.55 27.71
C ARG A 344 -1.34 -23.20 27.22
N GLY A 345 -1.91 -22.75 26.09
CA GLY A 345 -3.20 -23.18 25.59
C GLY A 345 -4.41 -22.50 26.26
N ASN A 346 -4.20 -21.49 27.11
CA ASN A 346 -5.26 -20.77 27.82
C ASN A 346 -5.82 -19.60 26.99
N THR A 347 -6.40 -19.91 25.83
CA THR A 347 -6.91 -18.92 24.87
C THR A 347 -7.87 -17.88 25.47
N PRO A 348 -8.84 -18.22 26.34
CA PRO A 348 -9.75 -17.23 26.94
C PRO A 348 -9.02 -16.18 27.78
N ILE A 349 -8.03 -16.60 28.58
CA ILE A 349 -7.23 -15.70 29.41
C ILE A 349 -6.31 -14.86 28.52
N ALA A 350 -5.74 -15.45 27.47
CA ALA A 350 -4.94 -14.72 26.49
C ALA A 350 -5.73 -13.58 25.84
N LYS A 351 -6.98 -13.82 25.41
CA LYS A 351 -7.87 -12.77 24.88
C LYS A 351 -8.13 -11.65 25.89
N ALA A 352 -8.34 -11.99 27.16
CA ALA A 352 -8.52 -11.00 28.21
C ALA A 352 -7.27 -10.11 28.36
N TYR A 353 -6.06 -10.70 28.36
CA TYR A 353 -4.82 -9.95 28.43
C TYR A 353 -4.52 -9.13 27.15
N TYR A 354 -4.82 -9.63 25.95
CA TYR A 354 -4.72 -8.80 24.73
C TYR A 354 -5.68 -7.62 24.76
N THR A 355 -6.89 -7.81 25.31
CA THR A 355 -7.85 -6.72 25.49
C THR A 355 -7.31 -5.67 26.47
N LEU A 356 -6.70 -6.10 27.58
CA LEU A 356 -6.03 -5.19 28.52
C LEU A 356 -4.84 -4.47 27.87
N SER A 357 -4.05 -5.16 27.05
CA SER A 357 -2.96 -4.55 26.28
C SER A 357 -3.49 -3.43 25.38
N ALA A 358 -4.53 -3.70 24.58
CA ALA A 358 -5.16 -2.70 23.71
C ALA A 358 -5.76 -1.53 24.52
N PHE A 359 -6.29 -1.80 25.70
CA PHE A 359 -6.86 -0.82 26.61
C PHE A 359 -5.80 0.16 27.16
N TYR A 360 -4.66 -0.35 27.64
CA TYR A 360 -3.58 0.47 28.20
C TYR A 360 -2.70 1.13 27.11
N SER A 361 -2.84 0.71 25.85
CA SER A 361 -2.15 1.29 24.69
C SER A 361 -2.76 2.65 24.27
N THR A 362 -2.52 3.70 25.06
CA THR A 362 -3.04 5.05 24.77
C THR A 362 -2.16 5.83 23.80
N LYS A 363 -0.84 5.82 24.01
CA LYS A 363 0.16 6.50 23.17
C LYS A 363 0.75 5.58 22.11
N ASN A 364 0.83 4.27 22.40
CA ASN A 364 1.47 3.28 21.55
C ASN A 364 0.47 2.65 20.57
N GLN A 365 0.21 3.34 19.45
CA GLN A 365 -0.72 2.87 18.43
C GLN A 365 -0.29 1.53 17.79
N ARG A 366 1.03 1.30 17.65
CA ARG A 366 1.57 0.03 17.16
C ARG A 366 1.21 -1.14 18.09
N GLN A 367 1.39 -0.99 19.39
CA GLN A 367 1.02 -2.02 20.37
C GLN A 367 -0.49 -2.30 20.39
N LYS A 368 -1.29 -1.24 20.24
CA LYS A 368 -2.74 -1.35 20.13
C LYS A 368 -3.16 -2.18 18.91
N ALA A 369 -2.59 -1.86 17.75
CA ALA A 369 -2.81 -2.61 16.51
C ALA A 369 -2.37 -4.08 16.63
N LEU A 370 -1.18 -4.36 17.19
CA LEU A 370 -0.72 -5.73 17.46
C LEU A 370 -1.70 -6.53 18.32
N SER A 371 -2.26 -5.88 19.35
CA SER A 371 -3.22 -6.53 20.24
C SER A 371 -4.53 -6.86 19.52
N TYR A 372 -5.03 -5.96 18.67
CA TYR A 372 -6.23 -6.20 17.85
C TYR A 372 -5.99 -7.24 16.75
N GLU A 373 -4.83 -7.22 16.10
CA GLU A 373 -4.46 -8.25 15.13
C GLU A 373 -4.51 -9.64 15.77
N ARG A 374 -3.90 -9.82 16.95
CA ARG A 374 -3.94 -11.09 17.68
C ARG A 374 -5.35 -11.51 18.08
N LEU A 375 -6.18 -10.57 18.56
CA LEU A 375 -7.59 -10.86 18.86
C LEU A 375 -8.38 -11.26 17.61
N GLY A 376 -8.12 -10.60 16.48
CA GLY A 376 -8.70 -10.91 15.18
C GLY A 376 -8.31 -12.29 14.69
N ASP A 377 -7.01 -12.62 14.73
CA ASP A 377 -6.48 -13.92 14.32
C ASP A 377 -7.05 -15.07 15.15
N ILE A 378 -7.08 -14.92 16.48
CA ILE A 378 -7.66 -15.96 17.35
C ILE A 378 -9.16 -16.12 17.07
N SER A 379 -9.90 -15.01 16.91
CA SER A 379 -11.34 -15.07 16.61
C SER A 379 -11.61 -15.69 15.24
N PHE A 380 -10.74 -15.43 14.26
CA PHE A 380 -10.81 -16.02 12.93
C PHE A 380 -10.56 -17.52 12.96
N GLN A 381 -9.56 -17.97 13.72
CA GLN A 381 -9.26 -19.40 13.91
C GLN A 381 -10.41 -20.16 14.59
N GLU A 382 -11.10 -19.51 15.53
CA GLU A 382 -12.30 -20.05 16.17
C GLU A 382 -13.57 -19.95 15.29
N LYS A 383 -13.46 -19.48 14.04
CA LYS A 383 -14.57 -19.23 13.11
C LYS A 383 -15.60 -18.20 13.61
N SER A 384 -15.22 -17.37 14.58
CA SER A 384 -16.01 -16.23 15.05
C SER A 384 -15.77 -15.02 14.14
N TYR A 385 -16.25 -15.10 12.90
CA TYR A 385 -15.94 -14.11 11.86
C TYR A 385 -16.46 -12.70 12.16
N VAL A 386 -17.61 -12.57 12.84
CA VAL A 386 -18.14 -11.27 13.29
C VAL A 386 -17.17 -10.59 14.26
N SER A 387 -16.67 -11.33 15.26
CA SER A 387 -15.68 -10.81 16.20
C SER A 387 -14.36 -10.51 15.50
N ALA A 388 -13.91 -11.41 14.62
CA ALA A 388 -12.67 -11.27 13.87
C ALA A 388 -12.67 -9.99 13.01
N GLN A 389 -13.78 -9.73 12.30
CA GLN A 389 -13.94 -8.53 11.49
C GLN A 389 -13.84 -7.26 12.34
N LYS A 390 -14.54 -7.21 13.47
CA LYS A 390 -14.52 -6.05 14.39
C LYS A 390 -13.11 -5.77 14.92
N TYR A 391 -12.34 -6.82 15.24
CA TYR A 391 -10.95 -6.67 15.65
C TYR A 391 -10.03 -6.25 14.50
N TYR A 392 -10.17 -6.83 13.30
CA TYR A 392 -9.36 -6.41 12.14
C TYR A 392 -9.66 -4.97 11.71
N ASP A 393 -10.93 -4.53 11.76
CA ASP A 393 -11.32 -3.13 11.52
C ASP A 393 -10.71 -2.19 12.59
N SER A 394 -10.77 -2.58 13.87
CA SER A 394 -10.12 -1.82 14.96
C SER A 394 -8.60 -1.76 14.80
N CYS A 395 -7.98 -2.83 14.30
CA CYS A 395 -6.57 -2.88 13.95
C CYS A 395 -6.26 -1.90 12.80
N ALA A 396 -7.02 -1.96 11.70
CA ALA A 396 -6.90 -1.08 10.54
C ALA A 396 -7.02 0.42 10.91
N LYS A 397 -7.87 0.76 11.88
CA LYS A 397 -8.01 2.12 12.39
C LYS A 397 -6.88 2.57 13.31
N SER A 398 -6.23 1.63 14.00
CA SER A 398 -5.20 1.92 15.01
C SER A 398 -3.76 1.77 14.48
N MET A 399 -3.55 1.20 13.29
CA MET A 399 -2.22 0.91 12.78
C MET A 399 -1.45 2.17 12.32
N PRO A 400 -0.16 2.32 12.68
CA PRO A 400 0.69 3.35 12.10
C PRO A 400 1.03 3.06 10.63
N LYS A 401 1.48 4.08 9.89
CA LYS A 401 1.83 3.96 8.45
C LYS A 401 2.86 2.87 8.15
N ASN A 402 3.79 2.61 9.06
CA ASN A 402 4.87 1.62 8.88
C ASN A 402 4.55 0.23 9.48
N TYR A 403 3.27 -0.05 9.75
CA TYR A 403 2.87 -1.32 10.35
C TYR A 403 3.12 -2.51 9.40
N PRO A 404 3.74 -3.61 9.87
CA PRO A 404 3.97 -4.78 9.03
C PRO A 404 2.65 -5.41 8.55
N ASN A 405 2.58 -5.84 7.28
CA ASN A 405 1.40 -6.51 6.72
C ASN A 405 0.07 -5.72 6.80
N ALA A 406 0.15 -4.38 6.82
CA ALA A 406 -1.03 -3.50 6.90
C ALA A 406 -2.07 -3.80 5.81
N GLU A 407 -1.64 -3.95 4.56
CA GLU A 407 -2.52 -4.25 3.42
C GLU A 407 -3.29 -5.58 3.60
N GLY A 408 -2.61 -6.61 4.11
CA GLY A 408 -3.23 -7.89 4.39
C GLY A 408 -4.34 -7.79 5.44
N ILE A 409 -4.14 -7.01 6.49
CA ILE A 409 -5.13 -6.80 7.55
C ILE A 409 -6.32 -5.99 7.04
N ILE A 410 -6.07 -4.91 6.28
CA ILE A 410 -7.12 -4.10 5.66
C ILE A 410 -7.96 -4.95 4.71
N SER A 411 -7.30 -5.78 3.89
CA SER A 411 -7.98 -6.70 2.98
C SER A 411 -8.84 -7.71 3.75
N LYS A 412 -8.33 -8.32 4.83
CA LYS A 412 -9.12 -9.22 5.70
C LYS A 412 -10.34 -8.51 6.29
N ALA A 413 -10.17 -7.29 6.81
CA ALA A 413 -11.26 -6.50 7.38
C ALA A 413 -12.35 -6.20 6.35
N ALA A 414 -11.96 -5.77 5.15
CA ALA A 414 -12.89 -5.45 4.06
C ALA A 414 -13.62 -6.70 3.53
N LYS A 415 -12.88 -7.80 3.31
CA LYS A 415 -13.45 -9.08 2.86
C LYS A 415 -14.47 -9.63 3.84
N LEU A 416 -14.17 -9.57 5.14
CA LEU A 416 -15.10 -10.01 6.18
C LEU A 416 -16.26 -9.03 6.39
N ALA A 417 -16.13 -7.75 6.06
CA ALA A 417 -17.19 -6.76 6.28
C ALA A 417 -18.49 -7.11 5.55
N SER A 418 -18.41 -7.51 4.28
CA SER A 418 -19.60 -7.93 3.51
C SER A 418 -20.27 -9.16 4.11
N LEU A 419 -19.47 -10.14 4.57
CA LEU A 419 -19.98 -11.33 5.23
C LEU A 419 -20.68 -10.98 6.54
N VAL A 420 -20.05 -10.16 7.37
CA VAL A 420 -20.60 -9.76 8.67
C VAL A 420 -21.88 -8.96 8.49
N ASN A 421 -21.93 -8.07 7.51
CA ASN A 421 -23.15 -7.33 7.18
C ASN A 421 -24.29 -8.29 6.82
N ALA A 422 -24.05 -9.22 5.89
CA ALA A 422 -25.06 -10.22 5.50
C ALA A 422 -25.52 -11.08 6.68
N VAL A 423 -24.59 -11.55 7.52
CA VAL A 423 -24.90 -12.35 8.71
C VAL A 423 -25.68 -11.56 9.76
N GLU A 424 -25.28 -10.31 10.04
CA GLU A 424 -25.98 -9.43 11.00
C GLU A 424 -27.38 -9.07 10.52
N ILE A 425 -27.59 -8.82 9.21
CA ILE A 425 -28.93 -8.63 8.63
C ILE A 425 -29.78 -9.89 8.82
N ALA A 426 -29.26 -11.07 8.46
CA ALA A 426 -30.01 -12.32 8.59
C ALA A 426 -30.45 -12.59 10.04
N TYR A 427 -29.55 -12.42 11.01
CA TYR A 427 -29.89 -12.58 12.43
C TYR A 427 -30.85 -11.51 12.96
N TYR A 428 -30.72 -10.27 12.47
CA TYR A 428 -31.63 -9.19 12.84
C TYR A 428 -33.03 -9.46 12.33
N GLU A 429 -33.19 -9.81 11.05
CA GLU A 429 -34.48 -10.10 10.43
C GLU A 429 -35.17 -11.32 11.09
N ASP A 430 -34.45 -12.44 11.31
CA ASP A 430 -34.96 -13.62 12.06
C ASP A 430 -35.50 -13.22 13.44
N SER A 431 -34.76 -12.37 14.14
CA SER A 431 -35.13 -11.90 15.48
C SER A 431 -36.39 -11.03 15.46
N VAL A 432 -36.48 -10.03 14.57
CA VAL A 432 -37.66 -9.14 14.50
C VAL A 432 -38.89 -9.87 13.98
N GLN A 433 -38.74 -10.83 13.09
CA GLN A 433 -39.83 -11.67 12.62
C GLN A 433 -40.39 -12.56 13.73
N ARG A 434 -39.52 -13.19 14.52
CA ARG A 434 -39.94 -13.97 15.70
C ARG A 434 -40.72 -13.13 16.69
N ILE A 435 -40.31 -11.89 16.91
CA ILE A 435 -40.99 -10.94 17.81
C ILE A 435 -42.33 -10.48 17.20
N ALA A 436 -42.39 -10.24 15.89
CA ALA A 436 -43.60 -9.83 15.19
C ALA A 436 -44.71 -10.90 15.26
N LYS A 437 -44.34 -12.19 15.25
CA LYS A 437 -45.26 -13.33 15.40
C LYS A 437 -45.81 -13.55 16.83
N MET A 438 -45.28 -12.86 17.85
CA MET A 438 -45.77 -12.99 19.22
C MET A 438 -47.08 -12.22 19.42
N ASP A 439 -47.98 -12.74 20.26
CA ASP A 439 -49.19 -12.01 20.68
C ASP A 439 -48.83 -10.67 21.37
N GLU A 440 -49.73 -9.70 21.32
CA GLU A 440 -49.45 -8.33 21.78
C GLU A 440 -48.97 -8.23 23.25
N LYS A 441 -49.54 -9.05 24.15
CA LYS A 441 -49.13 -9.10 25.57
C LYS A 441 -47.68 -9.61 25.75
N PRO A 442 -47.31 -10.83 25.29
CA PRO A 442 -45.92 -11.31 25.40
C PRO A 442 -44.94 -10.47 24.57
N GLN A 443 -45.33 -9.94 23.41
CA GLN A 443 -44.51 -9.02 22.62
C GLN A 443 -44.15 -7.77 23.43
N THR A 444 -45.14 -7.13 24.05
CA THR A 444 -44.92 -5.93 24.88
C THR A 444 -44.06 -6.24 26.10
N ALA A 445 -44.26 -7.39 26.74
CA ALA A 445 -43.42 -7.83 27.85
C ALA A 445 -41.96 -8.05 27.43
N PHE A 446 -41.74 -8.67 26.27
CA PHE A 446 -40.42 -8.87 25.69
C PHE A 446 -39.74 -7.52 25.39
N ILE A 447 -40.43 -6.60 24.69
CA ILE A 447 -39.90 -5.27 24.38
C ILE A 447 -39.53 -4.51 25.67
N LYS A 448 -40.37 -4.56 26.71
CA LYS A 448 -40.04 -3.96 28.02
C LYS A 448 -38.80 -4.59 28.66
N SER A 449 -38.64 -5.91 28.55
CA SER A 449 -37.44 -6.59 29.04
C SER A 449 -36.18 -6.20 28.27
N VAL A 450 -36.28 -6.02 26.95
CA VAL A 450 -35.18 -5.55 26.09
C VAL A 450 -34.83 -4.11 26.42
N ILE A 451 -35.81 -3.21 26.59
CA ILE A 451 -35.56 -1.83 27.03
C ILE A 451 -34.83 -1.80 28.36
N LYS A 452 -35.25 -2.64 29.31
CA LYS A 452 -34.57 -2.77 30.61
C LYS A 452 -33.13 -3.24 30.42
N GLN A 453 -32.89 -4.29 29.61
CA GLN A 453 -31.55 -4.78 29.31
C GLN A 453 -30.68 -3.72 28.64
N LEU A 454 -31.19 -3.00 27.64
CA LEU A 454 -30.48 -1.92 26.95
C LEU A 454 -30.13 -0.77 27.90
N LYS A 455 -31.04 -0.40 28.83
CA LYS A 455 -30.77 0.61 29.87
C LYS A 455 -29.70 0.13 30.84
N GLU A 456 -29.76 -1.12 31.30
CA GLU A 456 -28.76 -1.73 32.18
C GLU A 456 -27.40 -1.88 31.48
N GLU A 457 -27.37 -2.26 30.20
CA GLU A 457 -26.15 -2.33 29.39
C GLU A 457 -25.54 -0.96 29.13
N ALA A 458 -26.36 0.03 28.79
CA ALA A 458 -25.90 1.40 28.64
C ALA A 458 -25.33 1.95 29.96
N GLN A 459 -25.98 1.64 31.08
CA GLN A 459 -25.48 2.01 32.40
C GLN A 459 -24.14 1.31 32.71
N ARG A 460 -24.05 -0.01 32.49
CA ARG A 460 -22.78 -0.75 32.63
C ARG A 460 -21.69 -0.19 31.71
N LYS A 461 -22.02 0.16 30.47
CA LYS A 461 -21.07 0.76 29.52
C LYS A 461 -20.60 2.13 29.99
N LYS A 462 -21.50 2.99 30.49
CA LYS A 462 -21.16 4.28 31.11
C LYS A 462 -20.24 4.08 32.33
N GLU A 463 -20.54 3.10 33.18
CA GLU A 463 -19.71 2.77 34.34
C GLU A 463 -18.32 2.24 33.95
N LEU A 464 -18.25 1.37 32.93
CA LEU A 464 -16.99 0.88 32.38
C LEU A 464 -16.19 1.99 31.71
N GLU A 465 -16.83 2.92 31.01
CA GLU A 465 -16.19 4.11 30.44
C GLU A 465 -15.67 5.06 31.53
N ALA A 466 -16.44 5.26 32.60
CA ALA A 466 -16.00 6.03 33.76
C ALA A 466 -14.82 5.36 34.48
N ALA A 467 -14.87 4.04 34.69
CA ALA A 467 -13.79 3.25 35.26
C ALA A 467 -12.54 3.29 34.35
N LYS A 468 -12.74 3.22 33.03
CA LYS A 468 -11.68 3.38 32.02
C LYS A 468 -10.99 4.72 32.14
N LEU A 469 -11.77 5.80 32.21
CA LEU A 469 -11.24 7.15 32.36
C LEU A 469 -10.42 7.29 33.65
N ARG A 470 -10.92 6.76 34.79
CA ARG A 470 -10.19 6.75 36.06
C ARG A 470 -8.87 5.98 35.97
N ALA A 471 -8.89 4.76 35.42
CA ALA A 471 -7.69 3.94 35.28
C ALA A 471 -6.63 4.59 34.38
N LEU A 472 -7.05 5.25 33.30
CA LEU A 472 -6.14 6.00 32.43
C LEU A 472 -5.60 7.28 33.11
N GLN A 473 -6.41 7.95 33.93
CA GLN A 473 -5.99 9.11 34.72
C GLN A 473 -4.95 8.73 35.78
N GLU A 474 -5.15 7.61 36.49
CA GLU A 474 -4.17 7.07 37.44
C GLU A 474 -2.84 6.76 36.74
N GLN A 475 -2.88 6.14 35.56
CA GLN A 475 -1.68 5.87 34.77
C GLN A 475 -0.95 7.16 34.34
N ALA A 476 -1.68 8.19 33.94
CA ALA A 476 -1.12 9.48 33.55
C ALA A 476 -0.52 10.26 34.74
N ASN A 477 -1.12 10.13 35.93
CA ASN A 477 -0.65 10.77 37.15
C ASN A 477 0.65 10.14 37.68
N VAL A 478 0.81 8.82 37.57
CA VAL A 478 2.07 8.14 37.92
C VAL A 478 3.22 8.55 36.98
N GLY A 479 2.95 8.68 35.67
CA GLY A 479 3.96 9.10 34.69
C GLY A 479 4.42 10.56 34.80
N SER A 480 3.60 11.44 35.39
CA SER A 480 3.92 12.88 35.53
C SER A 480 4.77 13.20 36.75
N GLN A 481 4.91 12.28 37.71
CA GLN A 481 5.68 12.47 38.94
C GLN A 481 7.21 12.40 38.73
N PHE A 482 7.67 11.93 37.56
CA PHE A 482 9.08 11.84 37.18
C PHE A 482 9.58 13.04 36.34
N GLY A 483 8.73 14.03 36.07
CA GLY A 483 9.13 15.30 35.47
C GLY A 483 9.63 16.29 36.53
N ASN A 484 10.75 16.96 36.27
CA ASN A 484 11.45 17.89 37.17
C ASN A 484 10.69 19.25 37.35
N GLY A 485 9.38 19.20 37.59
CA GLY A 485 8.50 20.36 37.81
C GLY A 485 8.05 20.44 39.27
N SER A 486 7.90 21.64 39.82
CA SER A 486 7.55 21.84 41.23
C SER A 486 6.27 21.09 41.61
N LYS A 487 6.24 20.49 42.80
CA LYS A 487 5.12 19.69 43.33
C LYS A 487 3.86 20.50 43.65
N TRP A 488 3.91 21.83 43.63
CA TRP A 488 2.78 22.68 43.98
C TRP A 488 1.92 23.01 42.75
N ILE A 489 0.62 22.70 42.81
CA ILE A 489 -0.33 22.76 41.68
C ILE A 489 -0.34 24.13 40.99
N PHE A 490 -0.21 25.23 41.75
CA PHE A 490 -0.24 26.58 41.18
C PHE A 490 1.06 27.01 40.48
N ASN A 491 2.17 26.30 40.73
CA ASN A 491 3.49 26.59 40.17
C ASN A 491 3.85 25.65 38.99
N ASN A 492 3.01 24.67 38.69
CA ASN A 492 3.15 23.78 37.56
C ASN A 492 2.09 24.14 36.52
N GLU A 493 2.52 24.82 35.46
CA GLU A 493 1.64 25.35 34.41
C GLU A 493 0.78 24.26 33.76
N LYS A 494 1.33 23.05 33.61
CA LYS A 494 0.62 21.90 33.06
C LYS A 494 -0.46 21.38 34.01
N LEU A 495 -0.18 21.24 35.31
CA LEU A 495 -1.18 20.79 36.30
C LEU A 495 -2.30 21.82 36.47
N ARG A 496 -1.96 23.11 36.39
CA ARG A 496 -2.94 24.21 36.43
C ARG A 496 -3.85 24.18 35.21
N GLN A 497 -3.30 23.98 34.02
CA GLN A 497 -4.09 23.87 32.79
C GLN A 497 -4.94 22.61 32.77
N GLN A 498 -4.42 21.48 33.25
CA GLN A 498 -5.19 20.25 33.41
C GLN A 498 -6.32 20.38 34.44
N GLY A 499 -6.08 20.99 35.60
CA GLY A 499 -7.13 21.25 36.58
C GLY A 499 -8.19 22.24 36.07
N PHE A 500 -7.77 23.21 35.27
CA PHE A 500 -8.68 24.12 34.56
C PHE A 500 -9.56 23.38 33.54
N ASP A 501 -8.95 22.54 32.69
CA ASP A 501 -9.68 21.73 31.71
C ASP A 501 -10.60 20.70 32.38
N GLU A 502 -10.18 20.10 33.50
CA GLU A 502 -10.97 19.14 34.27
C GLU A 502 -12.16 19.82 34.95
N PHE A 503 -11.97 21.03 35.50
CA PHE A 503 -13.06 21.86 36.02
C PHE A 503 -14.05 22.21 34.91
N ARG A 504 -13.56 22.66 33.76
CA ARG A 504 -14.40 23.00 32.59
C ARG A 504 -15.11 21.79 32.02
N LYS A 505 -14.52 20.59 32.12
CA LYS A 505 -15.16 19.34 31.68
C LYS A 505 -16.25 18.87 32.64
N MET A 506 -16.00 18.97 33.94
CA MET A 506 -16.95 18.57 34.98
C MET A 506 -18.12 19.56 35.08
N TRP A 507 -17.85 20.86 34.87
CA TRP A 507 -18.80 21.92 35.19
C TRP A 507 -19.19 22.80 34.00
N GLY A 508 -18.50 22.71 32.85
CA GLY A 508 -18.70 23.58 31.69
C GLY A 508 -18.02 24.95 31.83
N ASP A 509 -18.27 25.86 30.89
CA ASP A 509 -17.92 27.27 31.02
C ASP A 509 -18.89 27.97 31.98
N ARG A 510 -18.47 28.13 33.24
CA ARG A 510 -19.25 28.82 34.27
C ARG A 510 -18.71 30.23 34.49
N LYS A 511 -19.61 31.21 34.50
CA LYS A 511 -19.29 32.58 34.93
C LYS A 511 -18.97 32.59 36.43
N ASN A 512 -18.02 33.42 36.83
CA ASN A 512 -17.65 33.59 38.23
C ASN A 512 -18.70 34.48 38.94
N GLU A 513 -19.76 33.86 39.44
CA GLU A 513 -20.86 34.49 40.17
C GLU A 513 -21.28 33.62 41.37
N ASP A 514 -22.00 34.21 42.32
CA ASP A 514 -22.48 33.50 43.50
C ASP A 514 -23.49 32.40 43.12
N ASP A 515 -23.52 31.31 43.91
CA ASP A 515 -24.35 30.12 43.68
C ASP A 515 -24.13 29.37 42.35
N TRP A 516 -22.95 29.51 41.72
CA TRP A 516 -22.61 28.90 40.43
C TRP A 516 -22.72 27.35 40.36
N ARG A 517 -22.89 26.66 41.49
CA ARG A 517 -22.97 25.18 41.59
C ARG A 517 -24.38 24.59 41.49
N ARG A 518 -25.43 25.39 41.32
CA ARG A 518 -26.83 24.89 41.25
C ARG A 518 -27.19 24.41 39.83
N SER A 519 -27.73 23.19 39.70
CA SER A 519 -28.00 22.50 38.43
C SER A 519 -29.12 23.11 37.57
N ASN A 520 -30.10 23.81 38.18
CA ASN A 520 -31.23 24.44 37.49
C ASN A 520 -31.20 25.97 37.63
N LYS A 521 -30.25 26.62 36.96
CA LYS A 521 -30.36 28.04 36.59
C LYS A 521 -30.72 28.06 35.11
N LEU A 522 -32.01 28.24 34.78
CA LEU A 522 -32.48 28.34 33.39
C LEU A 522 -31.60 29.36 32.66
N SER A 523 -30.76 28.87 31.75
CA SER A 523 -29.89 29.68 30.91
C SER A 523 -30.37 29.48 29.47
N SER A 524 -31.28 30.35 29.07
CA SER A 524 -31.68 30.54 27.68
C SER A 524 -30.51 31.13 26.88
N GLY A 525 -30.24 30.55 25.70
CA GLY A 525 -29.65 31.26 24.56
C GLY A 525 -28.12 31.21 24.40
N ASP A 526 -27.73 30.81 23.18
CA ASP A 526 -26.48 31.09 22.47
C ASP A 526 -25.22 30.27 22.80
N ASN A 527 -24.96 29.27 21.96
CA ASN A 527 -24.04 29.48 20.83
C ASN A 527 -24.08 28.34 19.80
N ALA A 528 -24.57 28.69 18.62
CA ALA A 528 -24.32 28.01 17.35
C ALA A 528 -22.90 28.36 16.83
N PHE A 529 -22.49 27.66 15.76
CA PHE A 529 -21.19 27.65 15.04
C PHE A 529 -20.13 26.75 15.68
N THR A 530 -19.62 25.69 15.03
CA THR A 530 -19.29 25.51 13.60
C THR A 530 -19.49 24.06 13.13
N LYS A 531 -20.27 23.84 12.07
CA LYS A 531 -20.20 22.68 11.18
C LYS A 531 -19.98 23.22 9.79
N GLU A 532 -18.94 22.75 9.12
CA GLU A 532 -18.80 22.81 7.66
C GLU A 532 -18.32 21.43 7.18
N PRO A 533 -18.64 21.06 5.94
CA PRO A 533 -18.99 19.71 5.55
C PRO A 533 -17.90 19.04 4.73
N ASN A 534 -17.94 17.71 4.62
CA ASN A 534 -17.37 17.07 3.45
C ASN A 534 -18.32 15.97 2.99
N ASP A 535 -18.82 16.18 1.78
CA ASP A 535 -19.78 15.35 1.07
C ASP A 535 -19.02 14.23 0.34
N SER A 536 -19.37 13.00 0.65
CA SER A 536 -18.97 11.81 -0.11
C SER A 536 -20.09 10.81 0.06
N LEU A 537 -20.85 10.63 -1.02
CA LEU A 537 -21.99 9.75 -1.19
C LEU A 537 -21.75 8.35 -0.59
N ALA A 538 -22.21 8.16 0.63
CA ALA A 538 -22.55 6.87 1.20
C ALA A 538 -24.03 6.95 1.61
N LEU A 539 -24.82 5.97 1.17
CA LEU A 539 -26.23 5.82 1.52
C LEU A 539 -26.44 6.00 3.05
N PRO A 540 -27.49 6.73 3.49
CA PRO A 540 -27.65 7.12 4.87
C PRO A 540 -28.09 5.92 5.74
N LEU A 541 -27.16 5.38 6.52
CA LEU A 541 -27.45 4.63 7.75
C LEU A 541 -27.05 5.44 9.00
N THR A 542 -27.11 6.76 8.92
CA THR A 542 -27.11 7.62 10.11
C THR A 542 -28.52 7.68 10.68
N GLN A 543 -28.95 6.61 11.35
CA GLN A 543 -29.84 6.82 12.49
C GLN A 543 -28.99 7.53 13.54
N THR A 544 -29.33 8.79 13.83
CA THR A 544 -28.97 9.42 15.09
C THR A 544 -29.30 8.43 16.20
N GLU A 545 -28.29 7.96 16.94
CA GLU A 545 -28.51 7.18 18.16
C GLU A 545 -29.26 8.08 19.15
N GLU A 546 -30.58 7.94 19.15
CA GLU A 546 -31.43 8.37 20.25
C GLU A 546 -30.94 7.66 21.52
N GLY A 547 -30.61 8.44 22.55
CA GLY A 547 -30.05 7.89 23.79
C GLY A 547 -30.98 6.84 24.44
N PRO A 548 -30.44 5.93 25.26
CA PRO A 548 -31.22 4.87 25.92
C PRO A 548 -32.39 5.38 26.78
N ASP A 549 -32.38 6.66 27.14
CA ASP A 549 -33.44 7.32 27.92
C ASP A 549 -34.67 7.74 27.08
N THR A 550 -34.59 7.75 25.74
CA THR A 550 -35.71 8.02 24.83
C THR A 550 -36.30 6.76 24.19
N LEU A 551 -35.74 5.57 24.47
CA LEU A 551 -36.32 4.30 24.03
C LEU A 551 -37.59 3.98 24.81
N ASP A 552 -38.72 4.02 24.11
CA ASP A 552 -40.03 3.61 24.60
C ASP A 552 -40.55 2.39 23.81
N VAL A 553 -41.53 1.70 24.37
CA VAL A 553 -42.16 0.52 23.75
C VAL A 553 -42.68 0.85 22.36
N GLU A 554 -43.28 2.03 22.18
CA GLU A 554 -43.85 2.45 20.89
C GLU A 554 -42.78 2.69 19.82
N THR A 555 -41.61 3.22 20.19
CA THR A 555 -40.53 3.49 19.23
C THR A 555 -39.87 2.20 18.73
N LEU A 556 -39.71 1.20 19.61
CA LEU A 556 -39.22 -0.13 19.21
C LEU A 556 -40.27 -0.93 18.43
N ARG A 557 -41.55 -0.81 18.78
CA ARG A 557 -42.64 -1.51 18.09
C ARG A 557 -42.78 -1.07 16.62
N LYS A 558 -42.48 0.20 16.32
CA LYS A 558 -42.43 0.73 14.93
C LYS A 558 -41.36 0.07 14.05
N ARG A 559 -40.33 -0.55 14.64
CA ARG A 559 -39.26 -1.25 13.90
C ARG A 559 -39.60 -2.71 13.57
N LEU A 560 -40.71 -3.23 14.11
CA LEU A 560 -41.15 -4.60 13.86
C LEU A 560 -41.98 -4.67 12.57
N PRO A 561 -41.81 -5.73 11.75
CA PRO A 561 -42.61 -5.94 10.57
C PRO A 561 -44.00 -6.50 10.94
N LEU A 562 -44.90 -5.62 11.40
CA LEU A 562 -46.22 -6.00 11.92
C LEU A 562 -47.32 -6.13 10.85
N SER A 563 -47.14 -5.54 9.67
CA SER A 563 -48.07 -5.72 8.54
C SER A 563 -47.64 -6.89 7.67
N ASP A 564 -48.61 -7.57 7.03
CA ASP A 564 -48.33 -8.71 6.14
C ASP A 564 -47.31 -8.36 5.04
N SER A 565 -47.40 -7.14 4.49
CA SER A 565 -46.45 -6.63 3.48
C SER A 565 -45.06 -6.39 4.06
N ALA A 566 -44.94 -5.80 5.26
CA ALA A 566 -43.65 -5.58 5.91
C ALA A 566 -43.01 -6.91 6.35
N TYR A 567 -43.83 -7.88 6.77
CA TYR A 567 -43.40 -9.21 7.15
C TYR A 567 -42.86 -10.00 5.96
N ALA A 568 -43.56 -9.99 4.82
CA ALA A 568 -43.06 -10.58 3.58
C ALA A 568 -41.76 -9.92 3.10
N ALA A 569 -41.64 -8.59 3.22
CA ALA A 569 -40.40 -7.88 2.88
C ALA A 569 -39.24 -8.18 3.84
N SER A 570 -39.52 -8.45 5.12
CA SER A 570 -38.52 -8.89 6.11
C SER A 570 -37.99 -10.29 5.76
N ILE A 571 -38.88 -11.23 5.41
CA ILE A 571 -38.52 -12.57 4.92
C ILE A 571 -37.60 -12.48 3.70
N LEU A 572 -37.95 -11.67 2.70
CA LEU A 572 -37.11 -11.54 1.51
C LEU A 572 -35.72 -10.99 1.82
N ARG A 573 -35.62 -10.02 2.73
CA ARG A 573 -34.33 -9.46 3.19
C ARG A 573 -33.50 -10.49 3.96
N GLU A 574 -34.13 -11.31 4.79
CA GLU A 574 -33.46 -12.42 5.48
C GLU A 574 -32.91 -13.43 4.47
N ILE A 575 -33.73 -13.87 3.52
CA ILE A 575 -33.36 -14.84 2.48
C ILE A 575 -32.17 -14.34 1.64
N GLU A 576 -32.23 -13.10 1.16
CA GLU A 576 -31.16 -12.49 0.37
C GLU A 576 -29.86 -12.40 1.18
N ALA A 577 -29.95 -12.01 2.45
CA ALA A 577 -28.81 -11.91 3.34
C ALA A 577 -28.19 -13.29 3.64
N ARG A 578 -29.00 -14.32 3.91
CA ARG A 578 -28.56 -15.70 4.10
C ARG A 578 -27.93 -16.30 2.85
N TYR A 579 -28.52 -16.08 1.68
CA TYR A 579 -27.95 -16.52 0.42
C TYR A 579 -26.58 -15.87 0.16
N THR A 580 -26.49 -14.55 0.38
CA THR A 580 -25.23 -13.81 0.27
C THR A 580 -24.19 -14.32 1.26
N ALA A 581 -24.56 -14.54 2.52
CA ALA A 581 -23.68 -15.11 3.54
C ALA A 581 -23.20 -16.52 3.15
N GLY A 582 -24.08 -17.38 2.64
CA GLY A 582 -23.76 -18.72 2.17
C GLY A 582 -22.74 -18.72 1.03
N ASN A 583 -22.92 -17.84 0.03
CA ASN A 583 -21.94 -17.66 -1.05
C ASN A 583 -20.59 -17.17 -0.51
N LEU A 584 -20.60 -16.17 0.37
CA LEU A 584 -19.38 -15.62 0.97
C LEU A 584 -18.65 -16.68 1.83
N PHE A 585 -19.35 -17.47 2.64
CA PHE A 585 -18.73 -18.57 3.39
C PHE A 585 -18.06 -19.59 2.46
N LYS A 586 -18.70 -19.93 1.34
CA LYS A 586 -18.18 -20.89 0.37
C LYS A 586 -16.99 -20.34 -0.43
N GLU A 587 -17.16 -19.19 -1.07
CA GLU A 587 -16.21 -18.67 -2.05
C GLU A 587 -15.03 -17.94 -1.40
N LEU A 588 -15.30 -17.18 -0.34
CA LEU A 588 -14.29 -16.33 0.30
C LEU A 588 -13.53 -17.06 1.41
N LEU A 589 -14.24 -17.88 2.20
CA LEU A 589 -13.68 -18.54 3.38
C LEU A 589 -13.47 -20.05 3.21
N ASN A 590 -13.96 -20.65 2.13
CA ASN A 590 -13.90 -22.09 1.89
C ASN A 590 -14.48 -22.91 3.06
N GLU A 591 -15.59 -22.45 3.62
CA GLU A 591 -16.30 -23.07 4.75
C GLU A 591 -17.64 -23.68 4.26
N PRO A 592 -17.62 -24.86 3.61
CA PRO A 592 -18.82 -25.45 2.99
C PRO A 592 -19.90 -25.84 4.01
N THR A 593 -19.52 -26.12 5.26
CA THR A 593 -20.45 -26.50 6.33
C THR A 593 -21.29 -25.30 6.79
N LEU A 594 -20.66 -24.15 7.01
CA LEU A 594 -21.35 -22.90 7.35
C LEU A 594 -22.18 -22.40 6.16
N ALA A 595 -21.63 -22.48 4.94
CA ALA A 595 -22.38 -22.14 3.73
C ALA A 595 -23.64 -23.00 3.57
N ALA A 596 -23.54 -24.32 3.78
CA ALA A 596 -24.69 -25.21 3.70
C ALA A 596 -25.75 -24.91 4.78
N ALA A 597 -25.35 -24.46 5.97
CA ALA A 597 -26.30 -24.08 7.01
C ALA A 597 -27.15 -22.87 6.59
N GLU A 598 -26.53 -21.86 5.98
CA GLU A 598 -27.25 -20.68 5.49
C GLU A 598 -28.17 -21.01 4.30
N PHE A 599 -27.68 -21.80 3.32
CA PHE A 599 -28.54 -22.21 2.19
C PHE A 599 -29.71 -23.09 2.62
N LYS A 600 -29.54 -23.93 3.65
CA LYS A 600 -30.66 -24.75 4.18
C LYS A 600 -31.75 -23.86 4.77
N ARG A 601 -31.36 -22.83 5.53
CA ARG A 601 -32.31 -21.85 6.07
C ARG A 601 -33.12 -21.16 4.98
N VAL A 602 -32.49 -20.81 3.85
CA VAL A 602 -33.18 -20.24 2.67
C VAL A 602 -34.27 -21.18 2.12
N LEU A 603 -34.06 -22.50 2.16
CA LEU A 603 -35.05 -23.49 1.69
C LEU A 603 -36.15 -23.76 2.74
N ASP A 604 -35.84 -23.68 4.03
CA ASP A 604 -36.78 -23.99 5.12
C ASP A 604 -37.91 -22.97 5.27
N GLU A 605 -37.73 -21.73 4.79
CA GLU A 605 -38.71 -20.64 4.96
C GLU A 605 -40.01 -20.83 4.15
N ASN A 606 -40.11 -21.88 3.33
CA ASN A 606 -41.32 -22.31 2.60
C ASN A 606 -41.94 -21.24 1.70
N THR A 607 -41.25 -20.11 1.50
CA THR A 607 -41.57 -19.05 0.56
C THR A 607 -40.68 -19.21 -0.67
N ARG A 608 -41.28 -19.64 -1.78
CA ARG A 608 -40.59 -19.73 -3.07
C ARG A 608 -40.04 -18.36 -3.43
N ASN A 609 -38.72 -18.28 -3.54
CA ASN A 609 -37.98 -17.03 -3.75
C ASN A 609 -37.01 -17.19 -4.92
N ILE A 610 -36.49 -16.06 -5.42
CA ILE A 610 -35.59 -16.03 -6.59
C ILE A 610 -34.29 -16.81 -6.32
N THR A 611 -33.86 -16.88 -5.06
CA THR A 611 -32.63 -17.57 -4.64
C THR A 611 -32.83 -19.04 -4.28
N ASP A 612 -34.05 -19.58 -4.32
CA ASP A 612 -34.37 -20.95 -3.89
C ASP A 612 -33.72 -21.99 -4.82
N LEU A 613 -33.91 -21.84 -6.14
CA LEU A 613 -33.25 -22.68 -7.14
C LEU A 613 -31.72 -22.63 -7.01
N SER A 614 -31.17 -21.42 -6.86
CA SER A 614 -29.73 -21.22 -6.70
C SER A 614 -29.21 -21.87 -5.41
N SER A 615 -29.90 -21.70 -4.29
CA SER A 615 -29.53 -22.28 -2.99
C SER A 615 -29.61 -23.81 -3.00
N ALA A 616 -30.66 -24.37 -3.58
CA ALA A 616 -30.81 -25.81 -3.77
C ALA A 616 -29.69 -26.38 -4.64
N PHE A 617 -29.29 -25.67 -5.70
CA PHE A 617 -28.16 -26.07 -6.54
C PHE A 617 -26.82 -25.98 -5.79
N GLN A 618 -26.59 -24.93 -5.01
CA GLN A 618 -25.39 -24.83 -4.17
C GLN A 618 -25.33 -25.96 -3.14
N LEU A 619 -26.46 -26.32 -2.52
CA LEU A 619 -26.56 -27.45 -1.60
C LEU A 619 -26.35 -28.79 -2.30
N TYR A 620 -26.90 -28.98 -3.51
CA TYR A 620 -26.61 -30.15 -4.35
C TYR A 620 -25.10 -30.32 -4.53
N ARG A 621 -24.41 -29.27 -5.00
CA ARG A 621 -22.96 -29.27 -5.23
C ARG A 621 -22.15 -29.52 -3.96
N ILE A 622 -22.50 -28.90 -2.84
CA ILE A 622 -21.81 -29.10 -1.56
C ILE A 622 -21.94 -30.56 -1.09
N ASN A 623 -23.08 -31.21 -1.36
CA ASN A 623 -23.41 -32.54 -0.85
C ASN A 623 -23.17 -33.68 -1.85
N GLU A 624 -22.54 -33.44 -3.01
CA GLU A 624 -22.30 -34.47 -4.05
C GLU A 624 -21.61 -35.73 -3.52
N SER A 625 -20.66 -35.57 -2.58
CA SER A 625 -19.91 -36.68 -1.99
C SER A 625 -20.61 -37.37 -0.81
N SER A 626 -21.66 -36.77 -0.25
CA SER A 626 -22.26 -37.17 1.05
C SER A 626 -23.56 -37.98 0.94
N GLY A 627 -24.05 -38.22 -0.28
CA GLY A 627 -25.32 -38.91 -0.55
C GLY A 627 -26.58 -38.06 -0.30
N GLN A 628 -26.49 -36.92 0.39
CA GLN A 628 -27.62 -35.98 0.58
C GLN A 628 -27.93 -35.15 -0.67
N SER A 629 -27.09 -35.19 -1.71
CA SER A 629 -27.31 -34.48 -2.97
C SER A 629 -28.65 -34.84 -3.63
N GLN A 630 -29.11 -36.08 -3.46
CA GLN A 630 -30.34 -36.55 -4.08
C GLN A 630 -31.59 -35.79 -3.59
N VAL A 631 -31.61 -35.36 -2.33
CA VAL A 631 -32.74 -34.58 -1.76
C VAL A 631 -32.89 -33.26 -2.50
N TYR A 632 -31.79 -32.53 -2.70
CA TYR A 632 -31.80 -31.26 -3.41
C TYR A 632 -31.99 -31.43 -4.91
N ARG A 633 -31.47 -32.52 -5.50
CA ARG A 633 -31.73 -32.87 -6.89
C ARG A 633 -33.22 -33.07 -7.15
N THR A 634 -33.89 -33.85 -6.29
CA THR A 634 -35.34 -34.05 -6.37
C THR A 634 -36.09 -32.73 -6.18
N HIS A 635 -35.69 -31.90 -5.21
CA HIS A 635 -36.29 -30.57 -5.03
C HIS A 635 -36.25 -29.72 -6.30
N ILE A 636 -35.08 -29.66 -6.97
CA ILE A 636 -34.89 -28.87 -8.21
C ILE A 636 -35.76 -29.42 -9.35
N ILE A 637 -35.77 -30.74 -9.56
CA ILE A 637 -36.53 -31.36 -10.66
C ILE A 637 -38.04 -31.22 -10.42
N THR A 638 -38.50 -31.36 -9.18
CA THR A 638 -39.93 -31.26 -8.84
C THR A 638 -40.45 -29.83 -8.91
N HIS A 639 -39.71 -28.86 -8.38
CA HIS A 639 -40.18 -27.47 -8.27
C HIS A 639 -39.75 -26.57 -9.45
N TYR A 640 -38.66 -26.89 -10.14
CA TYR A 640 -38.11 -26.11 -11.27
C TYR A 640 -37.82 -26.97 -12.51
N PRO A 641 -38.77 -27.80 -12.98
CA PRO A 641 -38.52 -28.77 -14.07
C PRO A 641 -38.12 -28.13 -15.40
N LYS A 642 -38.45 -26.85 -15.61
CA LYS A 642 -38.11 -26.10 -16.83
C LYS A 642 -36.79 -25.33 -16.75
N SER A 643 -36.11 -25.36 -15.60
CA SER A 643 -34.85 -24.64 -15.42
C SER A 643 -33.70 -25.35 -16.14
N ASP A 644 -32.73 -24.59 -16.61
CA ASP A 644 -31.51 -25.15 -17.22
C ASP A 644 -30.77 -26.07 -16.23
N ILE A 645 -30.82 -25.75 -14.93
CA ILE A 645 -30.26 -26.59 -13.87
C ILE A 645 -30.99 -27.93 -13.78
N ALA A 646 -32.33 -27.95 -13.82
CA ALA A 646 -33.07 -29.21 -13.82
C ALA A 646 -32.79 -30.04 -15.08
N ASN A 647 -32.72 -29.40 -16.26
CA ASN A 647 -32.37 -30.07 -17.51
C ASN A 647 -30.95 -30.63 -17.47
N TYR A 648 -29.99 -29.90 -16.91
CA TYR A 648 -28.62 -30.36 -16.67
C TYR A 648 -28.56 -31.55 -15.70
N LEU A 649 -29.35 -31.52 -14.63
CA LEU A 649 -29.42 -32.62 -13.65
C LEU A 649 -30.11 -33.89 -14.21
N LEU A 650 -30.86 -33.75 -15.30
CA LEU A 650 -31.47 -34.85 -16.05
C LEU A 650 -30.56 -35.36 -17.17
N ASP A 651 -29.88 -34.45 -17.88
CA ASP A 651 -28.95 -34.71 -18.99
C ASP A 651 -27.65 -33.90 -18.80
N PRO A 652 -26.53 -34.54 -18.38
CA PRO A 652 -25.24 -33.87 -18.19
C PRO A 652 -24.72 -33.14 -19.43
N ASP A 653 -25.09 -33.59 -20.63
CA ASP A 653 -24.66 -33.01 -21.91
C ASP A 653 -25.61 -31.90 -22.42
N PHE A 654 -26.63 -31.51 -21.62
CA PHE A 654 -27.66 -30.55 -22.02
C PHE A 654 -27.06 -29.25 -22.57
N PHE A 655 -26.08 -28.66 -21.88
CA PHE A 655 -25.44 -27.41 -22.31
C PHE A 655 -24.59 -27.58 -23.57
N GLU A 656 -23.95 -28.75 -23.76
CA GLU A 656 -23.18 -29.03 -24.98
C GLU A 656 -24.12 -29.19 -26.18
N LYS A 657 -25.23 -29.91 -26.02
CA LYS A 657 -26.26 -30.08 -27.04
C LYS A 657 -26.94 -28.76 -27.37
N GLN A 658 -27.26 -27.94 -26.37
CA GLN A 658 -27.84 -26.62 -26.56
C GLN A 658 -26.90 -25.69 -27.34
N LYS A 659 -25.60 -25.69 -26.99
CA LYS A 659 -24.58 -24.92 -27.71
C LYS A 659 -24.38 -25.41 -29.15
N ALA A 660 -24.31 -26.73 -29.36
CA ALA A 660 -24.17 -27.32 -30.68
C ALA A 660 -25.39 -27.00 -31.57
N ALA A 661 -26.60 -27.09 -31.03
CA ALA A 661 -27.83 -26.71 -31.72
C ALA A 661 -27.86 -25.22 -32.08
N SER A 662 -27.43 -24.34 -31.16
CA SER A 662 -27.33 -22.89 -31.44
C SER A 662 -26.32 -22.57 -32.53
N ILE A 663 -25.13 -23.20 -32.51
CA ILE A 663 -24.10 -23.02 -33.55
C ILE A 663 -24.60 -23.51 -34.91
N GLN A 664 -25.33 -24.63 -34.94
CA GLN A 664 -25.89 -25.15 -36.18
C GLN A 664 -26.97 -24.21 -36.74
N ALA A 665 -27.89 -23.74 -35.90
CA ALA A 665 -28.92 -22.78 -36.31
C ALA A 665 -28.33 -21.47 -36.85
N GLU A 666 -27.23 -20.99 -36.27
CA GLU A 666 -26.52 -19.81 -36.76
C GLU A 666 -25.87 -20.05 -38.13
N LYS A 667 -25.18 -21.19 -38.32
CA LYS A 667 -24.61 -21.56 -39.62
C LYS A 667 -25.66 -21.68 -40.71
N ASP A 668 -26.80 -22.28 -40.39
CA ASP A 668 -27.91 -22.46 -41.33
C ASP A 668 -28.52 -21.10 -41.72
N TYR A 669 -28.57 -20.14 -40.79
CA TYR A 669 -29.03 -18.78 -41.06
C TYR A 669 -28.05 -17.99 -41.92
N LEU A 670 -26.76 -18.03 -41.58
CA LEU A 670 -25.70 -17.38 -42.35
C LEU A 670 -25.62 -17.91 -43.78
N THR A 671 -25.91 -19.19 -43.99
CA THR A 671 -26.01 -19.76 -45.34
C THR A 671 -27.14 -19.10 -46.13
N ALA A 672 -28.34 -18.96 -45.56
CA ALA A 672 -29.44 -18.27 -46.22
C ALA A 672 -29.14 -16.78 -46.48
N LEU A 673 -28.45 -16.11 -45.56
CA LEU A 673 -28.04 -14.71 -45.72
C LEU A 673 -27.00 -14.55 -46.83
N HIS A 674 -26.02 -15.44 -46.92
CA HIS A 674 -25.01 -15.41 -47.98
C HIS A 674 -25.63 -15.55 -49.38
N GLU A 675 -26.64 -16.41 -49.55
CA GLU A 675 -27.36 -16.52 -50.84
C GLU A 675 -28.10 -15.20 -51.18
N TYR A 676 -28.61 -14.49 -50.17
CA TYR A 676 -29.24 -13.18 -50.36
C TYR A 676 -28.22 -12.12 -50.79
N GLU A 677 -27.02 -12.13 -50.20
CA GLU A 677 -25.91 -11.24 -50.57
C GLU A 677 -25.39 -11.50 -51.99
N MET A 678 -25.42 -12.76 -52.43
CA MET A 678 -25.09 -13.17 -53.80
C MET A 678 -26.21 -12.86 -54.81
N LEU A 679 -27.29 -12.19 -54.39
CA LEU A 679 -28.46 -11.81 -55.18
C LEU A 679 -29.29 -13.02 -55.67
N ASP A 680 -29.07 -14.22 -55.11
CA ASP A 680 -29.90 -15.40 -55.37
C ASP A 680 -31.13 -15.39 -54.45
N TYR A 681 -32.05 -14.49 -54.78
CA TYR A 681 -33.26 -14.28 -53.98
C TYR A 681 -34.19 -15.50 -54.00
N LYS A 682 -34.22 -16.27 -55.09
CA LYS A 682 -35.07 -17.46 -55.21
C LYS A 682 -34.62 -18.55 -54.23
N LYS A 683 -33.31 -18.85 -54.21
CA LYS A 683 -32.75 -19.83 -53.28
C LYS A 683 -32.86 -19.38 -51.82
N THR A 684 -32.65 -18.09 -51.56
CA THR A 684 -32.87 -17.50 -50.23
C THR A 684 -34.31 -17.71 -49.76
N PHE A 685 -35.28 -17.43 -50.63
CA PHE A 685 -36.69 -17.58 -50.32
C PHE A 685 -37.04 -19.04 -49.99
N GLU A 686 -36.57 -20.01 -50.78
CA GLU A 686 -36.80 -21.44 -50.55
C GLU A 686 -36.18 -21.94 -49.22
N LEU A 687 -34.93 -21.54 -48.93
CA LEU A 687 -34.24 -21.90 -47.69
C LEU A 687 -34.95 -21.33 -46.46
N THR A 688 -35.32 -20.06 -46.52
CA THR A 688 -36.01 -19.39 -45.41
C THR A 688 -37.44 -19.90 -45.24
N GLU A 689 -38.16 -20.18 -46.33
CA GLU A 689 -39.54 -20.69 -46.29
C GLU A 689 -39.62 -22.09 -45.67
N LYS A 690 -38.63 -22.95 -45.94
CA LYS A 690 -38.50 -24.26 -45.29
C LYS A 690 -38.45 -24.11 -43.76
N VAL A 691 -37.54 -23.28 -43.25
CA VAL A 691 -37.37 -23.05 -41.81
C VAL A 691 -38.62 -22.40 -41.21
N ILE A 692 -39.24 -21.45 -41.92
CA ILE A 692 -40.45 -20.77 -41.48
C ILE A 692 -41.62 -21.76 -41.29
N ASN A 693 -41.72 -22.76 -42.15
CA ASN A 693 -42.81 -23.75 -42.09
C ASN A 693 -42.55 -24.89 -41.10
N THR A 694 -41.28 -25.29 -40.90
CA THR A 694 -40.95 -26.46 -40.07
C THR A 694 -40.60 -26.13 -38.62
N ASP A 695 -40.04 -24.95 -38.34
CA ASP A 695 -39.49 -24.63 -37.02
C ASP A 695 -39.94 -23.24 -36.51
N ARG A 696 -41.05 -23.25 -35.75
CA ARG A 696 -41.61 -22.04 -35.12
C ARG A 696 -40.82 -21.55 -33.91
N ASN A 697 -40.01 -22.42 -33.29
CA ASN A 697 -39.25 -22.11 -32.07
C ASN A 697 -37.78 -21.78 -32.36
N ASN A 698 -37.43 -21.60 -33.64
CA ASN A 698 -36.07 -21.29 -34.05
C ASN A 698 -35.53 -20.02 -33.38
N ALA A 699 -34.25 -20.03 -32.98
CA ALA A 699 -33.59 -18.89 -32.36
C ALA A 699 -33.55 -17.65 -33.27
N PHE A 700 -33.39 -17.84 -34.58
CA PHE A 700 -33.31 -16.78 -35.61
C PHE A 700 -34.65 -16.55 -36.32
N ARG A 701 -35.77 -16.91 -35.67
CA ARG A 701 -37.10 -16.89 -36.29
C ARG A 701 -37.47 -15.52 -36.87
N ALA A 702 -37.18 -14.43 -36.15
CA ALA A 702 -37.50 -13.08 -36.60
C ALA A 702 -36.68 -12.69 -37.83
N GLU A 703 -35.40 -13.08 -37.84
CA GLU A 703 -34.42 -12.86 -38.88
C GLU A 703 -34.77 -13.64 -40.16
N TYR A 704 -35.15 -14.90 -40.03
CA TYR A 704 -35.62 -15.73 -41.14
C TYR A 704 -36.90 -15.18 -41.78
N LEU A 705 -37.88 -14.78 -40.96
CA LEU A 705 -39.12 -14.16 -41.44
C LEU A 705 -38.84 -12.88 -42.23
N LEU A 706 -37.96 -12.00 -41.72
CA LEU A 706 -37.59 -10.78 -42.42
C LEU A 706 -36.83 -11.07 -43.72
N LEU A 707 -35.84 -11.97 -43.69
CA LEU A 707 -35.06 -12.34 -44.87
C LEU A 707 -35.93 -12.99 -45.95
N ASN A 708 -36.93 -13.78 -45.55
CA ASN A 708 -37.95 -14.34 -46.43
C ASN A 708 -38.81 -13.24 -47.08
N ILE A 709 -39.26 -12.25 -46.30
CA ILE A 709 -40.03 -11.11 -46.81
C ILE A 709 -39.20 -10.30 -47.82
N LEU A 710 -37.94 -10.01 -47.50
CA LEU A 710 -37.04 -9.24 -48.36
C LEU A 710 -36.76 -9.98 -49.67
N SER A 711 -36.42 -11.27 -49.61
CA SER A 711 -36.18 -12.10 -50.80
C SER A 711 -37.44 -12.26 -51.65
N PHE A 712 -38.60 -12.53 -51.05
CA PHE A 712 -39.88 -12.59 -51.76
C PHE A 712 -40.23 -11.25 -52.43
N GLY A 713 -39.88 -10.15 -51.76
CA GLY A 713 -40.03 -8.80 -52.26
C GLY A 713 -39.18 -8.52 -53.49
N GLN A 714 -38.05 -9.20 -53.69
CA GLN A 714 -37.24 -9.06 -54.91
C GLN A 714 -37.76 -9.92 -56.06
N ILE A 715 -38.35 -11.08 -55.76
CA ILE A 715 -38.89 -12.02 -56.76
C ILE A 715 -40.21 -11.54 -57.34
N THR A 716 -41.08 -10.98 -56.49
CA THR A 716 -42.46 -10.71 -56.86
C THR A 716 -42.63 -9.30 -57.43
N SER A 717 -43.29 -9.18 -58.58
CA SER A 717 -43.63 -7.90 -59.21
C SER A 717 -44.75 -7.15 -58.47
N ASP A 718 -45.75 -7.86 -57.94
CA ASP A 718 -46.79 -7.28 -57.08
C ASP A 718 -46.36 -7.23 -55.60
N LYS A 719 -46.00 -6.04 -55.13
CA LYS A 719 -45.54 -5.84 -53.74
C LYS A 719 -46.67 -5.93 -52.71
N LYS A 720 -47.94 -5.92 -53.11
CA LYS A 720 -49.06 -6.12 -52.17
C LYS A 720 -49.07 -7.54 -51.60
N LEU A 721 -48.47 -8.50 -52.28
CA LEU A 721 -48.31 -9.88 -51.80
C LEU A 721 -47.37 -10.01 -50.59
N LEU A 722 -46.65 -8.94 -50.21
CA LEU A 722 -45.81 -8.91 -49.01
C LEU A 722 -46.60 -8.66 -47.73
N ILE A 723 -47.79 -8.05 -47.84
CA ILE A 723 -48.59 -7.61 -46.68
C ILE A 723 -48.90 -8.75 -45.70
N PRO A 724 -49.34 -9.95 -46.13
CA PRO A 724 -49.61 -11.05 -45.21
C PRO A 724 -48.36 -11.52 -44.44
N ARG A 725 -47.20 -11.57 -45.10
CA ARG A 725 -45.94 -12.01 -44.48
C ARG A 725 -45.38 -10.96 -43.52
N LEU A 726 -45.52 -9.68 -43.86
CA LEU A 726 -45.17 -8.56 -42.97
C LEU A 726 -46.01 -8.57 -41.69
N ASN A 727 -47.33 -8.79 -41.80
CA ASN A 727 -48.22 -8.93 -40.65
C ASN A 727 -47.85 -10.15 -39.79
N GLN A 728 -47.54 -11.29 -40.41
CA GLN A 728 -47.08 -12.48 -39.71
C GLN A 728 -45.84 -12.22 -38.83
N LEU A 729 -44.85 -11.49 -39.33
CA LEU A 729 -43.65 -11.14 -38.55
C LEU A 729 -43.98 -10.24 -37.34
N ILE A 730 -44.90 -9.29 -37.51
CA ILE A 730 -45.32 -8.38 -36.43
C ILE A 730 -46.09 -9.15 -35.34
N GLU A 731 -46.93 -10.10 -35.73
CA GLU A 731 -47.72 -10.95 -34.83
C GLU A 731 -46.86 -11.98 -34.11
N GLU A 732 -45.94 -12.66 -34.81
CA GLU A 732 -45.11 -13.72 -34.22
C GLU A 732 -44.00 -13.17 -33.29
N LYS A 733 -43.47 -11.97 -33.55
CA LYS A 733 -42.31 -11.39 -32.83
C LYS A 733 -42.50 -9.92 -32.48
N PRO A 734 -43.50 -9.56 -31.66
CA PRO A 734 -43.76 -8.17 -31.29
C PRO A 734 -42.56 -7.56 -30.53
N GLY A 735 -42.16 -6.34 -30.90
CA GLY A 735 -41.09 -5.60 -30.24
C GLY A 735 -39.66 -5.91 -30.73
N SER A 736 -39.47 -6.87 -31.64
CA SER A 736 -38.17 -7.10 -32.27
C SER A 736 -37.81 -5.97 -33.26
N THR A 737 -36.51 -5.81 -33.54
CA THR A 737 -36.03 -4.85 -34.54
C THR A 737 -36.55 -5.18 -35.94
N GLN A 738 -36.74 -6.46 -36.25
CA GLN A 738 -37.32 -6.95 -37.50
C GLN A 738 -38.81 -6.66 -37.60
N ALA A 739 -39.57 -6.75 -36.50
CA ALA A 739 -40.97 -6.36 -36.47
C ALA A 739 -41.15 -4.84 -36.62
N MET A 740 -40.24 -4.03 -36.07
CA MET A 740 -40.20 -2.59 -36.36
C MET A 740 -39.96 -2.34 -37.86
N LYS A 741 -38.99 -3.04 -38.46
CA LYS A 741 -38.72 -2.96 -39.90
C LYS A 741 -39.92 -3.39 -40.76
N ALA A 742 -40.65 -4.42 -40.33
CA ALA A 742 -41.87 -4.87 -41.01
C ALA A 742 -42.98 -3.79 -40.99
N LYS A 743 -43.15 -3.08 -39.86
CA LYS A 743 -44.08 -1.95 -39.77
C LYS A 743 -43.71 -0.82 -40.72
N GLU A 744 -42.42 -0.46 -40.78
CA GLU A 744 -41.93 0.54 -41.74
C GLU A 744 -42.23 0.13 -43.19
N LEU A 745 -42.00 -1.14 -43.54
CA LEU A 745 -42.29 -1.66 -44.89
C LEU A 745 -43.78 -1.62 -45.21
N LEU A 746 -44.67 -1.91 -44.25
CA LEU A 746 -46.12 -1.77 -44.43
C LEU A 746 -46.53 -0.31 -44.65
N GLU A 747 -45.95 0.64 -43.91
CA GLU A 747 -46.21 2.06 -44.11
C GLU A 747 -45.76 2.55 -45.50
N ILE A 748 -44.61 2.05 -45.98
CA ILE A 748 -44.11 2.33 -47.33
C ILE A 748 -45.07 1.78 -48.39
N LEU A 749 -45.55 0.54 -48.22
CA LEU A 749 -46.52 -0.07 -49.13
C LEU A 749 -47.86 0.69 -49.14
N ALA A 750 -48.30 1.20 -47.98
CA ALA A 750 -49.54 1.97 -47.84
C ALA A 750 -49.48 3.35 -48.53
N LYS A 751 -48.30 3.98 -48.55
CA LYS A 751 -48.07 5.27 -49.23
C LYS A 751 -47.92 5.15 -50.75
N GLY A 752 -47.93 3.91 -51.28
CA GLY A 752 -47.70 3.61 -52.69
C GLY A 752 -46.23 3.33 -52.97
N VAL A 753 -45.94 2.20 -53.63
CA VAL A 753 -44.57 1.85 -54.05
C VAL A 753 -44.11 2.89 -55.05
N SER A 754 -43.17 3.74 -54.65
CA SER A 754 -42.55 4.71 -55.57
C SER A 754 -41.91 3.93 -56.72
N ALA A 755 -42.21 4.31 -57.96
CA ALA A 755 -41.52 3.75 -59.11
C ALA A 755 -40.01 3.94 -58.93
N PHE A 756 -39.22 2.91 -59.21
CA PHE A 756 -37.77 3.08 -59.29
C PHE A 756 -37.47 3.98 -60.48
N THR A 757 -37.39 5.28 -60.24
CA THR A 757 -36.83 6.24 -61.18
C THR A 757 -35.32 6.18 -61.03
N PRO A 758 -34.56 5.78 -62.06
CA PRO A 758 -33.11 5.92 -62.04
C PRO A 758 -32.80 7.39 -61.79
N TYR A 759 -31.89 7.66 -60.86
CA TYR A 759 -31.44 9.02 -60.58
C TYR A 759 -30.94 9.68 -61.88
N GLN A 760 -31.61 10.75 -62.33
CA GLN A 760 -31.10 11.59 -63.41
C GLN A 760 -30.19 12.65 -62.82
N ALA A 761 -28.91 12.54 -63.14
CA ALA A 761 -27.91 13.40 -62.55
C ALA A 761 -28.03 14.84 -63.06
N LYS A 762 -27.89 15.81 -62.15
CA LYS A 762 -27.97 17.23 -62.47
C LYS A 762 -26.56 17.76 -62.78
N SER A 763 -26.30 18.12 -64.03
CA SER A 763 -25.09 18.87 -64.38
C SER A 763 -25.23 20.31 -63.87
N ASN A 764 -24.28 20.76 -63.07
CA ASN A 764 -24.15 22.16 -62.69
C ASN A 764 -22.82 22.66 -63.27
N GLY A 765 -22.91 23.60 -64.22
CA GLY A 765 -21.73 24.14 -64.90
C GLY A 765 -20.92 23.11 -65.68
N MET A 766 -19.59 23.12 -65.48
CA MET A 766 -18.64 22.28 -66.25
C MET A 766 -18.51 20.83 -65.75
N PHE A 767 -19.12 20.48 -64.62
CA PHE A 767 -18.97 19.18 -63.98
C PHE A 767 -20.10 18.20 -64.34
N THR A 768 -19.73 16.93 -64.51
CA THR A 768 -20.63 15.86 -64.97
C THR A 768 -20.65 14.71 -63.96
N PHE A 769 -21.84 14.27 -63.55
CA PHE A 769 -21.95 13.17 -62.59
C PHE A 769 -21.80 11.83 -63.32
N ASN A 770 -20.95 10.96 -62.80
CA ASN A 770 -20.74 9.63 -63.32
C ASN A 770 -20.38 8.70 -62.15
N ASP A 771 -21.29 7.81 -61.79
CA ASP A 771 -21.15 6.83 -60.72
C ASP A 771 -20.57 5.49 -61.18
N SER A 772 -20.46 5.30 -62.50
CA SER A 772 -20.00 4.07 -63.15
C SER A 772 -18.48 4.00 -63.27
N VAL A 773 -17.78 5.07 -62.91
CA VAL A 773 -16.31 5.15 -62.88
C VAL A 773 -15.78 5.09 -61.46
N THR A 774 -14.48 4.85 -61.31
CA THR A 774 -13.82 4.89 -60.00
C THR A 774 -13.90 6.29 -59.41
N GLN A 775 -14.30 6.36 -58.15
CA GLN A 775 -14.44 7.59 -57.38
C GLN A 775 -13.15 7.85 -56.58
N LEU A 776 -12.93 9.11 -56.29
CA LEU A 776 -11.85 9.64 -55.46
C LEU A 776 -12.50 10.46 -54.34
N VAL A 777 -11.86 10.54 -53.18
CA VAL A 777 -12.25 11.47 -52.11
C VAL A 777 -11.20 12.57 -52.04
N LEU A 778 -11.64 13.80 -52.26
CA LEU A 778 -10.87 15.03 -52.15
C LEU A 778 -11.02 15.58 -50.73
N ILE A 779 -9.90 15.77 -50.02
CA ILE A 779 -9.85 16.37 -48.69
C ILE A 779 -9.20 17.74 -48.82
N LEU A 780 -9.97 18.77 -48.50
CA LEU A 780 -9.53 20.17 -48.52
C LEU A 780 -9.15 20.60 -47.10
N PRO A 781 -7.91 21.08 -46.88
CA PRO A 781 -7.48 21.56 -45.58
C PRO A 781 -8.30 22.78 -45.16
N ASN A 782 -8.71 22.83 -43.89
CA ASN A 782 -9.39 24.00 -43.34
C ASN A 782 -8.39 25.18 -43.17
N LEU A 783 -8.73 26.36 -43.70
CA LEU A 783 -7.85 27.55 -43.74
C LEU A 783 -7.64 28.23 -42.38
N GLU A 784 -8.33 27.77 -41.33
CA GLU A 784 -8.20 28.30 -39.96
C GLU A 784 -7.11 27.62 -39.13
N VAL A 785 -6.44 26.59 -39.66
CA VAL A 785 -5.40 25.82 -38.95
C VAL A 785 -4.03 26.11 -39.58
N GLU A 786 -3.13 26.70 -38.79
CA GLU A 786 -1.77 27.13 -39.20
C GLU A 786 -0.76 25.95 -39.35
N ASP A 787 -1.20 24.73 -39.66
CA ASP A 787 -0.35 23.53 -39.65
C ASP A 787 -0.08 22.88 -41.02
N ASP A 788 1.10 22.27 -41.08
CA ASP A 788 1.79 21.71 -42.24
C ASP A 788 0.96 20.66 -43.03
N PHE A 789 0.86 20.80 -44.34
CA PHE A 789 0.10 19.90 -45.23
C PHE A 789 0.61 18.44 -45.16
N ASP A 790 1.88 18.27 -44.79
CA ASP A 790 2.48 16.95 -44.56
C ASP A 790 1.89 16.23 -43.34
N ASN A 791 1.51 16.96 -42.28
CA ASN A 791 0.87 16.37 -41.10
C ASN A 791 -0.54 15.87 -41.41
N LEU A 792 -1.30 16.61 -42.24
CA LEU A 792 -2.61 16.15 -42.73
C LEU A 792 -2.48 14.84 -43.52
N LYS A 793 -1.47 14.74 -44.38
CA LYS A 793 -1.21 13.53 -45.17
C LYS A 793 -0.86 12.33 -44.28
N ILE A 794 -0.06 12.53 -43.24
CA ILE A 794 0.29 11.49 -42.26
C ILE A 794 -0.96 11.04 -41.50
N ALA A 795 -1.73 11.97 -40.95
CA ALA A 795 -2.93 11.66 -40.17
C ALA A 795 -3.97 10.88 -40.99
N VAL A 796 -4.20 11.29 -42.24
CA VAL A 796 -5.13 10.59 -43.15
C VAL A 796 -4.59 9.20 -43.52
N SER A 797 -3.27 9.06 -43.70
CA SER A 797 -2.63 7.76 -43.95
C SER A 797 -2.82 6.80 -42.78
N ASP A 798 -2.56 7.25 -41.55
CA ASP A 798 -2.68 6.44 -40.34
C ASP A 798 -4.14 6.05 -40.05
N PHE A 799 -5.07 6.97 -40.20
CA PHE A 799 -6.50 6.70 -40.14
C PHE A 799 -6.90 5.59 -41.13
N THR A 800 -6.43 5.70 -42.37
CA THR A 800 -6.76 4.77 -43.44
C THR A 800 -6.18 3.37 -43.17
N THR A 801 -4.92 3.26 -42.76
CA THR A 801 -4.31 1.97 -42.39
C THR A 801 -4.92 1.38 -41.13
N LYS A 802 -5.36 2.18 -40.16
CA LYS A 802 -5.95 1.69 -38.92
C LYS A 802 -7.36 1.14 -39.12
N LEU A 803 -8.24 1.88 -39.78
CA LEU A 803 -9.66 1.55 -39.88
C LEU A 803 -10.04 0.81 -41.17
N PHE A 804 -9.25 0.96 -42.24
CA PHE A 804 -9.50 0.34 -43.55
C PHE A 804 -8.41 -0.67 -43.94
N LYS A 805 -7.92 -1.48 -42.99
CA LYS A 805 -6.81 -2.46 -43.14
C LYS A 805 -6.88 -3.38 -44.36
N LYS A 806 -8.08 -3.72 -44.82
CA LYS A 806 -8.31 -4.61 -45.97
C LYS A 806 -8.31 -3.89 -47.33
N SER A 807 -8.40 -2.55 -47.33
CA SER A 807 -8.50 -1.72 -48.52
C SER A 807 -7.17 -1.00 -48.76
N LYS A 808 -6.53 -1.24 -49.91
CA LYS A 808 -5.26 -0.59 -50.28
C LYS A 808 -5.54 0.74 -51.00
N PHE A 809 -6.06 1.73 -50.27
CA PHE A 809 -6.32 3.05 -50.85
C PHE A 809 -5.01 3.78 -51.13
N LYS A 810 -4.94 4.47 -52.28
CA LYS A 810 -3.79 5.27 -52.67
C LYS A 810 -4.00 6.72 -52.26
N ILE A 811 -3.09 7.25 -51.45
CA ILE A 811 -3.12 8.64 -50.96
C ILE A 811 -2.12 9.46 -51.76
N THR A 812 -2.58 10.50 -52.42
CA THR A 812 -1.78 11.33 -53.33
C THR A 812 -2.02 12.81 -53.06
N ALA A 813 -0.95 13.62 -53.12
CA ALA A 813 -1.06 15.07 -53.08
C ALA A 813 -1.13 15.61 -54.51
N ALA A 814 -1.96 16.61 -54.75
CA ALA A 814 -2.06 17.36 -55.99
C ALA A 814 -2.04 18.87 -55.71
N LEU A 815 -1.71 19.68 -56.71
CA LEU A 815 -1.69 21.15 -56.64
C LEU A 815 -2.56 21.71 -57.77
N THR A 816 -3.40 22.69 -57.47
CA THR A 816 -4.11 23.43 -58.53
C THR A 816 -3.16 24.35 -59.28
N LEU A 817 -3.55 24.84 -60.46
CA LEU A 817 -2.75 25.78 -61.26
C LEU A 817 -2.47 27.10 -60.52
N LYS A 818 -3.29 27.47 -59.53
CA LYS A 818 -3.07 28.64 -58.67
C LYS A 818 -2.35 28.33 -57.34
N GLY A 819 -1.90 27.09 -57.16
CA GLY A 819 -1.05 26.68 -56.03
C GLY A 819 -1.77 26.15 -54.79
N ALA A 820 -3.07 25.80 -54.86
CA ALA A 820 -3.78 25.20 -53.73
C ALA A 820 -3.44 23.70 -53.59
N SER A 821 -3.03 23.28 -52.39
CA SER A 821 -2.69 21.88 -52.08
C SER A 821 -3.93 21.05 -51.81
N LEU A 822 -4.03 19.89 -52.49
CA LEU A 822 -5.16 18.97 -52.46
C LEU A 822 -4.70 17.58 -52.03
N LEU A 823 -5.41 16.95 -51.10
CA LEU A 823 -5.16 15.56 -50.72
C LEU A 823 -6.25 14.65 -51.30
N LEU A 824 -5.83 13.60 -51.99
CA LEU A 824 -6.71 12.67 -52.70
C LEU A 824 -6.55 11.26 -52.14
N VAL A 825 -7.67 10.63 -51.80
CA VAL A 825 -7.76 9.20 -51.48
C VAL A 825 -8.45 8.52 -52.66
N ALA A 826 -7.75 7.59 -53.32
CA ALA A 826 -8.20 6.99 -54.57
C ALA A 826 -8.65 5.53 -54.43
N ASP A 827 -9.22 5.00 -55.53
CA ASP A 827 -9.62 3.60 -55.74
C ASP A 827 -10.96 3.16 -55.11
N PHE A 828 -11.92 4.08 -54.98
CA PHE A 828 -13.29 3.72 -54.59
C PHE A 828 -14.06 3.18 -55.80
N LYS A 829 -14.48 1.91 -55.74
CA LYS A 829 -15.20 1.22 -56.83
C LYS A 829 -16.63 1.71 -57.03
N SER A 830 -17.21 2.41 -56.05
CA SER A 830 -18.57 2.95 -56.13
C SER A 830 -18.71 4.18 -55.24
N VAL A 831 -19.71 5.02 -55.56
CA VAL A 831 -20.07 6.19 -54.76
C VAL A 831 -20.40 5.81 -53.32
N LYS A 832 -21.05 4.65 -53.11
CA LYS A 832 -21.38 4.16 -51.78
C LYS A 832 -20.12 3.96 -50.92
N LEU A 833 -19.09 3.31 -51.46
CA LEU A 833 -17.84 3.06 -50.72
C LEU A 833 -17.11 4.37 -50.39
N ALA A 834 -17.14 5.35 -51.30
CA ALA A 834 -16.59 6.68 -51.05
C ALA A 834 -17.37 7.42 -49.94
N ARG A 835 -18.70 7.33 -49.94
CA ARG A 835 -19.56 7.92 -48.89
C ARG A 835 -19.36 7.27 -47.53
N ASP A 836 -19.22 5.94 -47.49
CA ASP A 836 -18.93 5.20 -46.25
C ASP A 836 -17.57 5.63 -45.66
N PHE A 837 -16.57 5.85 -46.52
CA PHE A 837 -15.27 6.40 -46.11
C PHE A 837 -15.39 7.82 -45.55
N VAL A 838 -16.12 8.71 -46.23
CA VAL A 838 -16.34 10.10 -45.75
C VAL A 838 -17.08 10.12 -44.41
N ASN A 839 -18.12 9.31 -44.24
CA ASN A 839 -18.86 9.23 -42.99
C ASN A 839 -17.99 8.72 -41.84
N THR A 840 -17.15 7.73 -42.10
CA THR A 840 -16.18 7.22 -41.11
C THR A 840 -15.14 8.29 -40.78
N TYR A 841 -14.61 8.99 -41.78
CA TYR A 841 -13.66 10.09 -41.60
C TYR A 841 -14.24 11.19 -40.69
N LYS A 842 -15.52 11.54 -40.87
CA LYS A 842 -16.22 12.53 -40.05
C LYS A 842 -16.57 12.06 -38.64
N ALA A 843 -16.71 10.76 -38.42
CA ALA A 843 -17.04 10.18 -37.11
C ALA A 843 -15.80 9.87 -36.24
N SER A 844 -14.60 9.78 -36.84
CA SER A 844 -13.37 9.34 -36.17
C SER A 844 -12.61 10.48 -35.49
N GLY A 845 -13.24 11.12 -34.51
CA GLY A 845 -12.65 12.23 -33.75
C GLY A 845 -11.42 11.87 -32.92
N GLU A 846 -11.33 10.64 -32.39
CA GLU A 846 -10.16 10.18 -31.63
C GLU A 846 -8.90 9.97 -32.51
N ASP A 847 -9.08 9.62 -33.79
CA ASP A 847 -7.97 9.28 -34.70
C ASP A 847 -7.51 10.47 -35.55
N LEU A 848 -8.43 11.37 -35.91
CA LEU A 848 -8.16 12.50 -36.81
C LEU A 848 -8.11 13.85 -36.08
N GLY A 849 -8.50 13.91 -34.81
CA GLY A 849 -8.45 15.14 -34.01
C GLY A 849 -9.18 16.31 -34.68
N GLU A 850 -8.46 17.40 -34.95
CA GLU A 850 -9.02 18.58 -35.63
C GLU A 850 -9.22 18.36 -37.14
N TYR A 851 -8.48 17.43 -37.77
CA TYR A 851 -8.58 17.15 -39.21
C TYR A 851 -9.92 16.53 -39.62
N GLN A 852 -10.71 15.98 -38.69
CA GLN A 852 -12.08 15.51 -38.98
C GLN A 852 -12.97 16.65 -39.52
N LYS A 853 -12.63 17.91 -39.22
CA LYS A 853 -13.38 19.09 -39.67
C LYS A 853 -13.12 19.46 -41.13
N ASN A 854 -12.08 18.92 -41.76
CA ASN A 854 -11.74 19.20 -43.17
C ASN A 854 -12.87 18.85 -44.14
N THR A 855 -13.05 19.64 -45.19
CA THR A 855 -14.09 19.39 -46.18
C THR A 855 -13.72 18.18 -47.04
N CYS A 856 -14.61 17.18 -47.11
CA CYS A 856 -14.40 15.97 -47.90
C CYS A 856 -15.44 15.90 -49.03
N LEU A 857 -15.00 15.84 -50.27
CA LEU A 857 -15.85 15.80 -51.46
C LEU A 857 -15.54 14.57 -52.31
N ILE A 858 -16.57 13.88 -52.81
CA ILE A 858 -16.42 12.73 -53.72
C ILE A 858 -16.31 13.23 -55.16
N ILE A 859 -15.24 12.85 -55.86
CA ILE A 859 -14.91 13.36 -57.19
C ILE A 859 -14.45 12.26 -58.15
N THR A 860 -14.76 12.40 -59.43
CA THR A 860 -14.23 11.53 -60.50
C THR A 860 -12.92 12.09 -61.06
N GLN A 861 -12.09 11.25 -61.66
CA GLN A 861 -10.83 11.68 -62.31
C GLN A 861 -11.06 12.81 -63.34
N GLU A 862 -12.16 12.74 -64.09
CA GLU A 862 -12.51 13.75 -65.11
C GLU A 862 -12.89 15.09 -64.48
N ASN A 863 -13.73 15.09 -63.44
CA ASN A 863 -14.09 16.32 -62.73
C ASN A 863 -12.91 16.90 -61.95
N LEU A 864 -12.02 16.05 -61.43
CA LEU A 864 -10.79 16.50 -60.77
C LEU A 864 -9.89 17.27 -61.73
N LYS A 865 -9.75 16.81 -62.98
CA LYS A 865 -9.00 17.54 -64.00
C LYS A 865 -9.60 18.92 -64.26
N LYS A 866 -10.93 18.99 -64.44
CA LYS A 866 -11.67 20.26 -64.62
C LYS A 866 -11.52 21.18 -63.41
N LEU A 867 -11.53 20.63 -62.19
CA LEU A 867 -11.37 21.38 -60.94
C LEU A 867 -9.95 21.94 -60.79
N ILE A 868 -8.92 21.16 -61.13
CA ILE A 868 -7.51 21.61 -61.11
C ILE A 868 -7.26 22.72 -62.14
N GLU A 869 -7.89 22.64 -63.31
CA GLU A 869 -7.78 23.63 -64.39
C GLU A 869 -8.55 24.94 -64.10
N SER A 870 -9.74 24.85 -63.52
CA SER A 870 -10.61 26.01 -63.24
C SER A 870 -10.38 26.67 -61.88
N ASP A 871 -9.90 25.91 -60.89
CA ASP A 871 -9.72 26.33 -59.50
C ASP A 871 -11.03 26.82 -58.82
N ASN A 872 -12.20 26.38 -59.32
CA ASN A 872 -13.52 26.80 -58.82
C ASN A 872 -14.14 25.77 -57.85
N PHE A 873 -13.68 25.79 -56.60
CA PHE A 873 -14.12 24.85 -55.56
C PHE A 873 -15.57 25.05 -55.10
N GLU A 874 -16.07 26.30 -55.14
CA GLU A 874 -17.44 26.63 -54.71
C GLU A 874 -18.48 26.06 -55.67
N GLU A 875 -18.22 26.17 -56.98
CA GLU A 875 -19.06 25.56 -58.02
C GLU A 875 -19.04 24.03 -57.93
N TYR A 876 -17.86 23.44 -57.65
CA TYR A 876 -17.77 22.00 -57.46
C TYR A 876 -18.46 21.51 -56.19
N SER A 877 -18.37 22.25 -55.07
CA SER A 877 -19.10 21.92 -53.84
C SER A 877 -20.60 21.94 -54.08
N THR A 878 -21.10 22.95 -54.80
CA THR A 878 -22.53 23.05 -55.15
C THR A 878 -22.95 21.88 -56.05
N PHE A 879 -22.12 21.51 -57.03
CA PHE A 879 -22.35 20.33 -57.87
C PHE A 879 -22.34 19.03 -57.05
N HIS A 880 -21.42 18.91 -56.10
CA HIS A 880 -21.29 17.74 -55.22
C HIS A 880 -22.55 17.56 -54.37
N ASP A 881 -22.99 18.62 -53.67
CA ASP A 881 -24.16 18.59 -52.80
C ASP A 881 -25.47 18.23 -53.54
N LEU A 882 -25.51 18.51 -54.84
CA LEU A 882 -26.65 18.16 -55.69
C LEU A 882 -26.65 16.69 -56.13
N ASN A 883 -25.50 15.98 -56.10
CA ASN A 883 -25.33 14.70 -56.78
C ASN A 883 -24.74 13.55 -55.94
N TYR A 884 -24.05 13.84 -54.84
CA TYR A 884 -23.33 12.87 -54.00
C TYR A 884 -23.82 12.93 -52.55
#